data_AF-A0A1Y1ZEG4-F1
#
_entry.id   AF-A0A1Y1ZEG4-F1
#
_cell.length_a   1.000
_cell.length_b   1.000
_cell.length_c   1.000
_cell.angle_alpha   90.00
_cell.angle_beta   90.00
_cell.angle_gamma   90.00
#
_symmetry.space_group_name_H-M   'P 1'
#
loop_
_entity.id
_entity.type
_entity.pdbx_description
1 polymer ?
#
loop_
_entity_poly.entity_id
_entity_poly.type
_entity_poly.pdbx_seq_one_letter_code
_entity_poly.pdbx_strand_id
1 'polypeptide(L)'
;MFQNPRLLDWQNPPNLKENRLGVYLHLSLPRHCRIGISRVDGKESENPSDTEDPVQPVFPQVPNRWLVVRYLRHQNPPNQIPQFQSWVIESDRLRRINEIPDDVDLEVDVSPFVAYDGDPDDPTALENQAEVFIGKQNMHSGWPDQGGWTEDFSPEAKFFDLTIMNSSNPLFQNGGVFSMIDSFVYMEKTATSLAKKHLQGAEADYYVLGWYSNPTKDPLTQVDGSTLNDRLKRLLLEVESSKKGENSQNILSHPDPTRELLYGSMYQVTYDRNQKPRSMADEAATKFGPDVKMEPLSLGNTPLESVLTFLEAHQKDTDKIFGPSTSEVTKDLLSISSLLYSADDSYDSLVKAQDRLLANNFSSSGGGSLWAFDGKATSGQAVALPTHEQANHLLNLNEAQARLDASNFKFRDARWSLFAEWWKYVSDRSNANASSKDDYLRKVNELKQAIQNLEAHGKTQESVVDGVSRNVPCKKAPRPGFYQRNDPTLCIAGMDSGWPDDFLDIFRVRLNSQVFKDAEFSLDGTSYKNITDLTRAVFGSSGNPIPGNMGLDQTAAAILFECVQRTSDLSRDPSKTSMFRNGAQSFGNTNSFAPLFVEWEATYFHIDQTKWSAGLRPSPRGHSHTGVRFGVNDALWKDPSNLVDKRLIRGRQIILPQPIFSLESAVMDLLYNAGQSIPLSDKEKQEIKDNIRKLKFVCFQLAGPTEHLLTRCMGTHVKPNVRV
;
A
#
# COMPACT_ATOMS: atom_id res chain seq x y z
N MET A 1 6.52 -23.60 -19.62
CA MET A 1 6.27 -23.19 -18.23
C MET A 1 7.50 -22.37 -17.83
N PHE A 2 7.36 -21.05 -17.67
CA PHE A 2 8.47 -20.19 -17.29
C PHE A 2 9.01 -20.67 -15.93
N GLN A 3 10.29 -21.08 -15.89
CA GLN A 3 10.96 -21.42 -14.63
C GLN A 3 10.92 -20.16 -13.75
N ASN A 4 10.11 -20.16 -12.69
CA ASN A 4 10.04 -19.03 -11.78
C ASN A 4 11.36 -18.96 -11.00
N PRO A 5 12.25 -17.99 -11.27
CA PRO A 5 13.57 -17.94 -10.65
C PRO A 5 13.48 -17.66 -9.14
N ARG A 6 12.30 -17.29 -8.63
CA ARG A 6 12.06 -17.13 -7.19
C ARG A 6 11.89 -18.45 -6.46
N LEU A 7 11.51 -19.53 -7.14
CA LEU A 7 11.25 -20.83 -6.51
C LEU A 7 12.26 -21.90 -6.91
N LEU A 8 13.03 -21.64 -7.97
CA LEU A 8 14.02 -22.56 -8.51
C LEU A 8 15.41 -21.97 -8.34
N ASP A 9 16.38 -22.81 -8.02
CA ASP A 9 17.78 -22.46 -8.18
C ASP A 9 18.15 -22.38 -9.67
N TRP A 10 19.32 -21.81 -9.93
CA TRP A 10 19.86 -21.62 -11.27
C TRP A 10 20.75 -22.80 -11.69
N GLN A 11 20.67 -23.95 -10.99
CA GLN A 11 21.42 -25.15 -11.34
C GLN A 11 20.75 -25.90 -12.51
N ASN A 12 21.45 -26.86 -13.11
CA ASN A 12 20.91 -27.69 -14.19
C ASN A 12 21.01 -29.18 -13.83
N PRO A 13 19.88 -29.88 -13.58
CA PRO A 13 18.51 -29.36 -13.58
C PRO A 13 18.24 -28.40 -12.41
N PRO A 14 17.29 -27.46 -12.54
CA PRO A 14 16.97 -26.52 -11.47
C PRO A 14 16.27 -27.25 -10.31
N ASN A 15 16.77 -27.08 -9.09
CA ASN A 15 16.15 -27.59 -7.88
C ASN A 15 15.20 -26.57 -7.27
N LEU A 16 14.17 -27.06 -6.57
CA LEU A 16 13.29 -26.21 -5.78
C LEU A 16 14.05 -25.65 -4.56
N LYS A 17 13.87 -24.35 -4.32
CA LYS A 17 14.32 -23.70 -3.08
C LYS A 17 13.35 -24.09 -1.96
N GLU A 18 13.61 -25.21 -1.29
CA GLU A 18 12.72 -25.78 -0.26
C GLU A 18 12.47 -24.82 0.92
N ASN A 19 13.41 -23.91 1.21
CA ASN A 19 13.24 -22.87 2.21
C ASN A 19 12.20 -21.80 1.85
N ARG A 20 11.75 -21.75 0.58
CA ARG A 20 10.69 -20.86 0.07
C ARG A 20 9.35 -21.57 -0.12
N LEU A 21 9.24 -22.84 0.27
CA LEU A 21 8.00 -23.59 0.25
C LEU A 21 7.44 -23.67 1.67
N GLY A 22 6.21 -23.22 1.86
CA GLY A 22 5.60 -23.19 3.19
C GLY A 22 4.40 -22.25 3.27
N VAL A 23 4.01 -21.95 4.49
CA VAL A 23 2.96 -20.96 4.79
C VAL A 23 3.60 -19.59 4.96
N TYR A 24 3.18 -18.64 4.14
CA TYR A 24 3.56 -17.24 4.25
C TYR A 24 2.56 -16.51 5.14
N LEU A 25 3.05 -15.96 6.24
CA LEU A 25 2.25 -15.15 7.16
C LEU A 25 2.53 -13.68 6.88
N HIS A 26 1.48 -12.89 6.68
CA HIS A 26 1.55 -11.45 6.51
C HIS A 26 0.67 -10.76 7.55
N LEU A 27 1.22 -9.77 8.25
CA LEU A 27 0.52 -9.05 9.30
C LEU A 27 -0.08 -7.76 8.73
N SER A 28 -1.39 -7.59 8.92
CA SER A 28 -2.05 -6.31 8.66
C SER A 28 -2.18 -5.53 9.96
N LEU A 29 -1.73 -4.28 9.94
CA LEU A 29 -1.75 -3.43 11.14
C LEU A 29 -3.11 -2.74 11.30
N PRO A 30 -3.56 -2.48 12.55
CA PRO A 30 -4.75 -1.69 12.81
C PRO A 30 -4.69 -0.30 12.17
N ARG A 31 -5.87 0.30 11.96
CA ARG A 31 -5.99 1.60 11.29
C ARG A 31 -5.11 2.69 11.91
N HIS A 32 -5.01 2.73 13.24
CA HIS A 32 -4.25 3.76 13.96
C HIS A 32 -2.75 3.76 13.61
N CYS A 33 -2.16 2.60 13.34
CA CYS A 33 -0.78 2.46 12.88
C CYS A 33 -0.58 2.91 11.42
N ARG A 34 -1.66 3.00 10.64
CA ARG A 34 -1.64 3.21 9.18
C ARG A 34 -2.00 4.63 8.75
N ILE A 35 -2.41 5.48 9.68
CA ILE A 35 -2.82 6.85 9.39
C ILE A 35 -1.81 7.85 9.95
N GLY A 36 -1.58 8.92 9.20
CA GLY A 36 -0.80 10.06 9.68
C GLY A 36 -1.69 11.00 10.48
N ILE A 37 -1.18 11.50 11.60
CA ILE A 37 -1.84 12.50 12.44
C ILE A 37 -1.33 13.87 11.99
N SER A 38 -2.25 14.81 11.75
CA SER A 38 -1.88 16.18 11.42
C SER A 38 -1.37 16.89 12.68
N ARG A 39 -0.21 17.56 12.57
CA ARG A 39 0.46 18.28 13.68
C ARG A 39 -0.37 19.42 14.31
N VAL A 40 -1.52 19.75 13.75
CA VAL A 40 -2.34 20.91 14.18
C VAL A 40 -3.02 20.68 15.53
N ASP A 41 -3.27 19.44 15.95
CA ASP A 41 -3.96 19.12 17.20
C ASP A 41 -3.12 18.23 18.14
N GLY A 42 -2.18 18.86 18.86
CA GLY A 42 -1.71 18.35 20.16
C GLY A 42 -0.24 17.93 20.25
N LYS A 43 0.57 18.89 20.74
CA LYS A 43 1.93 18.78 21.32
C LYS A 43 3.07 18.37 20.38
N GLU A 44 4.05 19.25 20.36
CA GLU A 44 5.38 19.08 19.77
C GLU A 44 6.01 17.77 20.25
N SER A 45 6.34 16.88 19.32
CA SER A 45 7.36 15.86 19.58
C SER A 45 8.69 16.58 19.72
N GLU A 46 9.30 16.51 20.90
CA GLU A 46 10.68 16.92 21.15
C GLU A 46 11.63 16.03 20.33
N ASN A 47 11.85 16.42 19.07
CA ASN A 47 13.06 16.24 18.25
C ASN A 47 12.71 16.50 16.78
N PRO A 48 12.68 17.77 16.33
CA PRO A 48 12.76 18.09 14.92
C PRO A 48 14.24 18.13 14.51
N SER A 49 14.66 17.22 13.62
CA SER A 49 15.74 17.58 12.71
C SER A 49 15.23 18.71 11.79
N ASP A 50 16.07 19.71 11.56
CA ASP A 50 15.75 21.05 11.02
C ASP A 50 15.27 21.09 9.54
N THR A 51 14.44 20.14 9.07
CA THR A 51 14.01 20.10 7.65
C THR A 51 12.55 19.71 7.37
N GLU A 52 11.72 19.40 8.36
CA GLU A 52 10.34 18.94 8.07
C GLU A 52 9.30 20.07 8.00
N ASP A 53 8.75 20.26 6.79
CA ASP A 53 7.59 21.10 6.48
C ASP A 53 6.41 20.81 7.44
N PRO A 54 5.89 21.81 8.18
CA PRO A 54 4.83 21.63 9.18
C PRO A 54 3.49 21.12 8.61
N VAL A 55 3.35 21.05 7.27
CA VAL A 55 2.18 20.51 6.57
C VAL A 55 2.21 18.99 6.46
N GLN A 56 3.36 18.33 6.71
CA GLN A 56 3.46 16.88 6.53
C GLN A 56 2.83 16.09 7.70
N PRO A 57 1.99 15.08 7.39
CA PRO A 57 1.39 14.23 8.42
C PRO A 57 2.46 13.36 9.08
N VAL A 58 2.43 13.27 10.41
CA VAL A 58 3.36 12.45 11.19
C VAL A 58 2.72 11.09 11.42
N PHE A 59 3.42 10.01 11.07
CA PHE A 59 2.94 8.65 11.28
C PHE A 59 3.45 8.11 12.61
N PRO A 60 2.58 7.46 13.41
CA PRO A 60 3.03 6.86 14.67
C PRO A 60 3.99 5.69 14.39
N GLN A 61 4.87 5.45 15.36
CA GLN A 61 5.68 4.24 15.36
C GLN A 61 4.77 3.02 15.50
N VAL A 62 5.19 1.92 14.87
CA VAL A 62 4.46 0.66 14.89
C VAL A 62 5.12 -0.33 15.86
N PRO A 63 4.40 -1.33 16.38
CA PRO A 63 5.00 -2.34 17.26
C PRO A 63 6.18 -3.03 16.56
N ASN A 64 7.27 -3.19 17.30
CA ASN A 64 8.55 -3.64 16.76
C ASN A 64 8.94 -5.08 17.16
N ARG A 65 8.12 -5.72 17.99
CA ARG A 65 8.28 -7.12 18.38
C ARG A 65 6.99 -7.89 18.11
N TRP A 66 7.13 -9.03 17.45
CA TRP A 66 6.00 -9.89 17.11
C TRP A 66 6.28 -11.33 17.51
N LEU A 67 5.50 -11.85 18.46
CA LEU A 67 5.51 -13.26 18.84
C LEU A 67 4.53 -13.99 17.91
N VAL A 68 5.05 -14.92 17.14
CA VAL A 68 4.26 -15.85 16.32
C VAL A 68 4.29 -17.21 16.98
N VAL A 69 3.12 -17.80 17.22
CA VAL A 69 2.95 -19.15 17.76
C VAL A 69 2.19 -19.99 16.75
N ARG A 70 2.77 -21.14 16.38
CA ARG A 70 2.08 -22.15 15.59
C ARG A 70 1.63 -23.30 16.47
N TYR A 71 0.42 -23.76 16.22
CA TYR A 71 -0.13 -25.02 16.71
C TYR A 71 -0.36 -25.99 15.54
N LEU A 72 0.24 -27.18 15.58
CA LEU A 72 0.04 -28.22 14.56
C LEU A 72 -1.09 -29.18 14.99
N ARG A 73 -2.15 -29.24 14.18
CA ARG A 73 -3.24 -30.23 14.27
C ARG A 73 -2.83 -31.54 13.59
N HIS A 74 -2.27 -31.42 12.39
CA HIS A 74 -1.82 -32.55 11.59
C HIS A 74 -0.47 -32.25 10.96
N GLN A 75 0.36 -33.29 10.84
CA GLN A 75 1.65 -33.22 10.17
C GLN A 75 1.93 -34.52 9.41
N ASN A 76 2.46 -34.39 8.21
CA ASN A 76 2.88 -35.48 7.35
C ASN A 76 4.32 -35.24 6.88
N PRO A 77 5.30 -36.10 7.24
CA PRO A 77 5.16 -37.28 8.12
C PRO A 77 4.81 -36.93 9.58
N PRO A 78 4.19 -37.86 10.34
CA PRO A 78 3.76 -37.62 11.71
C PRO A 78 4.95 -37.43 12.68
N ASN A 79 4.73 -36.61 13.71
CA ASN A 79 5.62 -36.43 14.87
C ASN A 79 7.07 -36.04 14.55
N GLN A 80 7.32 -35.31 13.45
CA GLN A 80 8.66 -34.81 13.14
C GLN A 80 8.95 -33.45 13.77
N ILE A 81 7.91 -32.65 13.97
CA ILE A 81 8.00 -31.28 14.51
C ILE A 81 7.15 -31.17 15.78
N PRO A 82 7.58 -30.38 16.77
CA PRO A 82 6.81 -30.05 17.96
C PRO A 82 5.41 -29.53 17.64
N GLN A 83 4.44 -29.91 18.48
CA GLN A 83 3.05 -29.47 18.34
C GLN A 83 2.92 -27.95 18.44
N PHE A 84 3.64 -27.33 19.39
CA PHE A 84 3.80 -25.89 19.48
C PHE A 84 5.21 -25.47 19.07
N GLN A 85 5.29 -24.43 18.25
CA GLN A 85 6.54 -23.77 17.92
C GLN A 85 6.32 -22.26 17.92
N SER A 86 7.29 -21.48 18.40
CA SER A 86 7.17 -20.02 18.43
C SER A 86 8.42 -19.30 17.97
N TRP A 87 8.21 -18.08 17.48
CA TRP A 87 9.24 -17.18 16.97
C TRP A 87 8.99 -15.76 17.45
N VAL A 88 10.06 -15.00 17.64
CA VAL A 88 10.00 -13.54 17.85
C VAL A 88 10.61 -12.86 16.63
N ILE A 89 9.82 -11.99 15.98
CA ILE A 89 10.25 -11.14 14.88
C ILE A 89 10.63 -9.77 15.46
N GLU A 90 11.87 -9.35 15.26
CA GLU A 90 12.39 -8.01 15.53
C GLU A 90 12.26 -7.18 14.24
N SER A 91 11.16 -6.44 14.09
CA SER A 91 10.84 -5.79 12.81
C SER A 91 11.68 -4.54 12.52
N ASP A 92 12.35 -3.99 13.53
CA ASP A 92 13.19 -2.79 13.48
C ASP A 92 14.69 -3.10 13.49
N ARG A 93 15.09 -4.37 13.54
CA ARG A 93 16.51 -4.75 13.63
C ARG A 93 17.22 -4.43 12.32
N LEU A 94 18.21 -3.55 12.37
CA LEU A 94 19.09 -3.23 11.25
C LEU A 94 20.31 -4.15 11.25
N ARG A 95 20.66 -4.63 10.06
CA ARG A 95 21.84 -5.47 9.83
C ARG A 95 22.49 -5.10 8.50
N ARG A 96 23.81 -5.09 8.47
CA ARG A 96 24.57 -5.02 7.20
C ARG A 96 24.66 -6.40 6.57
N ILE A 97 24.84 -6.46 5.26
CA ILE A 97 24.93 -7.73 4.52
C ILE A 97 25.98 -8.70 5.09
N ASN A 98 27.10 -8.18 5.61
CA ASN A 98 28.18 -8.96 6.22
C ASN A 98 27.85 -9.49 7.63
N GLU A 99 26.79 -8.99 8.27
CA GLU A 99 26.30 -9.44 9.58
C GLU A 99 25.17 -10.47 9.44
N ILE A 100 24.68 -10.69 8.22
CA ILE A 100 23.62 -11.65 7.92
C ILE A 100 24.26 -13.02 7.65
N PRO A 101 23.87 -14.07 8.39
CA PRO A 101 24.36 -15.43 8.14
C PRO A 101 24.03 -15.94 6.73
N ASP A 102 24.91 -16.77 6.16
CA ASP A 102 24.76 -17.35 4.81
C ASP A 102 23.52 -18.22 4.63
N ASP A 103 22.92 -18.72 5.73
CA ASP A 103 21.71 -19.54 5.71
C ASP A 103 20.40 -18.73 5.70
N VAL A 104 20.49 -17.39 5.78
CA VAL A 104 19.35 -16.48 5.67
C VAL A 104 19.11 -16.11 4.21
N ASP A 105 17.87 -16.28 3.75
CA ASP A 105 17.49 -15.95 2.38
C ASP A 105 17.13 -14.46 2.25
N LEU A 106 18.02 -13.70 1.60
CA LEU A 106 17.88 -12.25 1.41
C LEU A 106 16.63 -11.82 0.65
N GLU A 107 15.93 -12.73 -0.04
CA GLU A 107 14.69 -12.41 -0.77
C GLU A 107 13.42 -12.62 0.06
N VAL A 108 13.46 -13.39 1.16
CA VAL A 108 12.25 -13.77 1.92
C VAL A 108 12.35 -13.55 3.42
N ASP A 109 13.55 -13.65 4.02
CA ASP A 109 13.73 -13.61 5.48
C ASP A 109 14.06 -12.21 6.01
N VAL A 110 14.47 -11.30 5.12
CA VAL A 110 14.84 -9.91 5.44
C VAL A 110 14.37 -8.98 4.33
N SER A 111 14.41 -7.67 4.61
CA SER A 111 14.06 -6.66 3.62
C SER A 111 15.20 -5.68 3.38
N PRO A 112 15.57 -5.40 2.13
CA PRO A 112 16.48 -4.30 1.83
C PRO A 112 15.92 -2.98 2.40
N PHE A 113 16.77 -2.20 3.05
CA PHE A 113 16.38 -0.98 3.71
C PHE A 113 17.39 0.12 3.45
N VAL A 114 16.91 1.34 3.29
CA VAL A 114 17.77 2.51 3.13
C VAL A 114 17.62 3.33 4.39
N ALA A 115 18.64 3.31 5.25
CA ALA A 115 18.69 4.10 6.47
C ALA A 115 20.05 4.76 6.60
N TYR A 116 20.03 6.01 7.04
CA TYR A 116 21.23 6.75 7.42
C TYR A 116 20.94 7.50 8.70
N ASP A 117 21.78 7.29 9.69
CA ASP A 117 21.71 7.93 11.01
C ASP A 117 22.96 8.80 11.25
N GLY A 118 23.56 9.30 10.16
CA GLY A 118 24.76 10.13 10.19
C GLY A 118 24.52 11.55 9.64
N ASP A 119 25.60 12.30 9.45
CA ASP A 119 25.59 13.65 8.91
C ASP A 119 25.22 13.66 7.41
N PRO A 120 24.09 14.26 6.99
CA PRO A 120 23.69 14.34 5.59
C PRO A 120 24.77 14.88 4.64
N ASP A 121 25.65 15.74 5.15
CA ASP A 121 26.72 16.37 4.39
C ASP A 121 27.97 15.48 4.24
N ASP A 122 27.97 14.29 4.85
CA ASP A 122 29.03 13.30 4.70
C ASP A 122 29.07 12.78 3.24
N PRO A 123 30.20 12.93 2.51
CA PRO A 123 30.33 12.43 1.15
C PRO A 123 30.14 10.91 1.03
N THR A 124 30.26 10.17 2.14
CA THR A 124 30.03 8.72 2.22
C THR A 124 28.62 8.34 2.64
N ALA A 125 27.71 9.31 2.86
CA ALA A 125 26.34 9.07 3.32
C ALA A 125 25.57 8.09 2.42
N LEU A 126 25.75 8.17 1.10
CA LEU A 126 25.11 7.26 0.15
C LEU A 126 25.69 5.84 0.20
N GLU A 127 27.00 5.69 0.40
CA GLU A 127 27.65 4.38 0.55
C GLU A 127 27.27 3.72 1.88
N ASN A 128 27.17 4.52 2.94
CA ASN A 128 26.74 4.07 4.26
C ASN A 128 25.26 3.64 4.31
N GLN A 129 24.46 4.06 3.34
CA GLN A 129 23.06 3.67 3.14
C GLN A 129 22.90 2.37 2.35
N ALA A 130 23.95 1.90 1.67
CA ALA A 130 23.91 0.70 0.86
C ALA A 130 24.06 -0.56 1.72
N GLU A 131 23.56 -1.69 1.20
CA GLU A 131 23.72 -3.03 1.80
C GLU A 131 23.19 -3.17 3.24
N VAL A 132 22.22 -2.33 3.61
CA VAL A 132 21.50 -2.41 4.87
C VAL A 132 20.19 -3.18 4.66
N PHE A 133 19.88 -4.05 5.61
CA PHE A 133 18.64 -4.81 5.67
C PHE A 133 17.96 -4.57 7.01
N ILE A 134 16.64 -4.70 7.02
CA ILE A 134 15.80 -4.60 8.20
C ILE A 134 15.01 -5.90 8.42
N GLY A 135 14.73 -6.18 9.69
CA GLY A 135 13.95 -7.34 10.12
C GLY A 135 14.84 -8.51 10.52
N LYS A 136 14.42 -9.26 11.55
CA LYS A 136 15.09 -10.49 12.01
C LYS A 136 14.09 -11.43 12.66
N GLN A 137 14.05 -12.67 12.22
CA GLN A 137 13.26 -13.73 12.84
C GLN A 137 14.15 -14.57 13.77
N ASN A 138 13.73 -14.76 15.01
CA ASN A 138 14.40 -15.63 15.97
C ASN A 138 13.43 -16.73 16.39
N MET A 139 13.89 -17.97 16.36
CA MET A 139 13.16 -19.06 16.98
C MET A 139 13.20 -18.90 18.51
N HIS A 140 12.06 -19.10 19.17
CA HIS A 140 11.93 -18.89 20.62
C HIS A 140 11.60 -20.18 21.38
N SER A 141 10.68 -21.02 20.88
CA SER A 141 10.37 -22.31 21.51
C SER A 141 10.05 -23.39 20.48
N GLY A 142 10.19 -24.66 20.91
CA GLY A 142 9.82 -25.83 20.12
C GLY A 142 10.81 -26.98 20.28
N TRP A 143 12.12 -26.71 20.29
CA TRP A 143 13.15 -27.75 20.38
C TRP A 143 13.78 -27.85 21.78
N PRO A 144 14.12 -29.06 22.28
CA PRO A 144 14.60 -29.27 23.65
C PRO A 144 15.93 -28.57 24.01
N ASP A 145 16.80 -28.35 23.03
CA ASP A 145 18.18 -27.86 23.24
C ASP A 145 18.40 -26.40 22.77
N GLN A 146 17.32 -25.66 22.49
CA GLN A 146 17.42 -24.27 22.05
C GLN A 146 17.14 -23.31 23.20
N GLY A 147 18.03 -22.34 23.39
CA GLY A 147 17.77 -21.18 24.24
C GLY A 147 16.66 -20.33 23.65
N GLY A 148 15.79 -19.79 24.51
CA GLY A 148 14.75 -18.86 24.10
C GLY A 148 15.33 -17.53 23.61
N TRP A 149 14.61 -16.86 22.71
CA TRP A 149 14.90 -15.47 22.37
C TRP A 149 14.86 -14.59 23.62
N THR A 150 15.81 -13.65 23.71
CA THR A 150 15.83 -12.58 24.69
C THR A 150 16.16 -11.28 23.98
N GLU A 151 15.67 -10.17 24.53
CA GLU A 151 15.91 -8.83 23.98
C GLU A 151 17.40 -8.49 24.05
N ASP A 152 17.96 -8.02 22.94
CA ASP A 152 19.37 -7.68 22.80
C ASP A 152 19.57 -6.18 23.04
N PHE A 153 20.02 -5.84 24.25
CA PHE A 153 20.33 -4.46 24.66
C PHE A 153 21.80 -4.07 24.43
N SER A 154 22.55 -4.88 23.66
CA SER A 154 23.95 -4.59 23.39
C SER A 154 24.11 -3.35 22.48
N PRO A 155 25.17 -2.54 22.64
CA PRO A 155 25.44 -1.41 21.75
C PRO A 155 25.63 -1.80 20.27
N GLU A 156 25.99 -3.06 20.00
CA GLU A 156 26.14 -3.62 18.66
C GLU A 156 24.78 -3.85 17.98
N ALA A 157 23.70 -3.96 18.76
CA ALA A 157 22.34 -4.09 18.27
C ALA A 157 21.82 -2.76 17.74
N LYS A 158 21.75 -2.65 16.40
CA LYS A 158 21.20 -1.47 15.73
C LYS A 158 19.70 -1.65 15.49
N PHE A 159 18.93 -0.67 15.94
CA PHE A 159 17.47 -0.62 15.77
C PHE A 159 17.07 0.66 15.05
N PHE A 160 15.93 0.64 14.37
CA PHE A 160 15.39 1.78 13.65
C PHE A 160 13.96 2.09 14.09
N ASP A 161 13.67 3.36 14.38
CA ASP A 161 12.33 3.82 14.75
C ASP A 161 11.36 3.70 13.55
N LEU A 162 10.73 2.54 13.42
CA LEU A 162 9.93 2.17 12.25
C LEU A 162 8.54 2.81 12.31
N THR A 163 8.16 3.51 11.23
CA THR A 163 6.77 3.86 10.92
C THR A 163 6.33 3.18 9.62
N ILE A 164 5.02 3.23 9.37
CA ILE A 164 4.42 2.75 8.12
C ILE A 164 5.01 3.46 6.89
N MET A 165 5.50 4.69 6.98
CA MET A 165 6.01 5.40 5.80
C MET A 165 7.48 5.10 5.48
N ASN A 166 8.26 4.60 6.44
CA ASN A 166 9.71 4.43 6.26
C ASN A 166 10.08 3.37 5.22
N SER A 167 9.21 2.42 4.91
CA SER A 167 9.49 1.37 3.93
C SER A 167 9.39 1.83 2.47
N SER A 168 8.81 3.02 2.20
CA SER A 168 8.37 3.44 0.85
C SER A 168 7.51 2.38 0.12
N ASN A 169 7.02 1.36 0.84
CA ASN A 169 6.23 0.25 0.33
C ASN A 169 4.88 0.26 1.05
N PRO A 170 3.82 0.81 0.42
CA PRO A 170 2.51 0.95 1.04
C PRO A 170 1.81 -0.40 1.28
N LEU A 171 2.35 -1.51 0.76
CA LEU A 171 1.81 -2.85 0.92
C LEU A 171 2.45 -3.66 2.06
N PHE A 172 3.49 -3.13 2.72
CA PHE A 172 4.14 -3.73 3.90
C PHE A 172 4.56 -5.20 3.74
N GLN A 173 4.84 -5.63 2.51
CA GLN A 173 5.37 -6.96 2.21
C GLN A 173 6.89 -7.01 2.40
N ASN A 174 7.33 -6.68 3.60
CA ASN A 174 8.73 -6.71 3.97
C ASN A 174 9.01 -8.03 4.72
N GLY A 175 9.75 -8.93 4.05
CA GLY A 175 10.26 -10.17 4.65
C GLY A 175 10.98 -9.88 5.97
N GLY A 176 10.63 -10.60 7.03
CA GLY A 176 11.23 -10.44 8.35
C GLY A 176 10.83 -9.19 9.14
N VAL A 177 9.90 -8.36 8.63
CA VAL A 177 9.40 -7.16 9.33
C VAL A 177 7.97 -7.38 9.81
N PHE A 178 7.03 -7.51 8.88
CA PHE A 178 5.61 -7.84 9.14
C PHE A 178 5.21 -9.12 8.42
N SER A 179 6.18 -9.99 8.18
CA SER A 179 5.94 -11.27 7.54
C SER A 179 7.00 -12.30 7.92
N MET A 180 6.62 -13.57 7.83
CA MET A 180 7.54 -14.70 7.95
C MET A 180 7.06 -15.86 7.08
N ILE A 181 7.98 -16.75 6.73
CA ILE A 181 7.65 -18.04 6.15
C ILE A 181 7.83 -19.15 7.19
N ASP A 182 6.82 -20.00 7.34
CA ASP A 182 6.95 -21.27 8.02
C ASP A 182 7.10 -22.38 6.99
N SER A 183 8.34 -22.84 6.81
CA SER A 183 8.68 -23.89 5.86
C SER A 183 8.52 -25.31 6.44
N PHE A 184 8.06 -25.45 7.69
CA PHE A 184 7.91 -26.74 8.36
C PHE A 184 9.18 -27.60 8.31
N VAL A 185 10.31 -26.96 8.61
CA VAL A 185 11.61 -27.62 8.60
C VAL A 185 11.82 -28.50 9.83
N TYR A 186 12.43 -29.68 9.63
CA TYR A 186 12.94 -30.55 10.69
C TYR A 186 14.27 -31.17 10.30
N MET A 187 15.02 -31.64 11.31
CA MET A 187 16.28 -32.34 11.11
C MET A 187 16.06 -33.85 11.22
N GLU A 188 16.35 -34.58 10.15
CA GLU A 188 16.30 -36.04 10.14
C GLU A 188 17.72 -36.60 10.36
N LYS A 189 17.87 -37.49 11.34
CA LYS A 189 19.12 -38.23 11.54
C LYS A 189 19.24 -39.31 10.48
N THR A 190 20.20 -39.18 9.57
CA THR A 190 20.64 -40.27 8.69
C THR A 190 21.83 -41.00 9.30
N ALA A 191 22.24 -42.13 8.71
CA ALA A 191 23.36 -42.94 9.21
C ALA A 191 24.70 -42.18 9.27
N THR A 192 24.85 -41.08 8.53
CA THR A 192 26.12 -40.34 8.40
C THR A 192 26.00 -38.83 8.57
N SER A 193 24.79 -38.24 8.60
CA SER A 193 24.60 -36.79 8.79
C SER A 193 23.20 -36.43 9.30
N LEU A 194 23.04 -35.20 9.79
CA LEU A 194 21.75 -34.56 10.02
C LEU A 194 21.32 -33.87 8.72
N ALA A 195 20.23 -34.33 8.11
CA ALA A 195 19.69 -33.75 6.88
C ALA A 195 18.52 -32.82 7.20
N LYS A 196 18.52 -31.62 6.61
CA LYS A 196 17.40 -30.67 6.66
C LYS A 196 16.29 -31.19 5.74
N LYS A 197 15.10 -31.46 6.30
CA LYS A 197 13.91 -31.91 5.57
C LYS A 197 12.71 -31.02 5.89
N HIS A 198 11.68 -31.13 5.06
CA HIS A 198 10.44 -30.36 5.18
C HIS A 198 9.23 -31.30 5.20
N LEU A 199 8.18 -30.91 5.93
CA LEU A 199 6.91 -31.65 5.89
C LEU A 199 6.34 -31.64 4.46
N GLN A 200 5.65 -32.71 4.10
CA GLN A 200 4.93 -32.85 2.83
C GLN A 200 3.52 -32.27 2.92
N GLY A 201 2.93 -32.27 4.12
CA GLY A 201 1.67 -31.59 4.39
C GLY A 201 1.49 -31.30 5.88
N ALA A 202 0.71 -30.28 6.18
CA ALA A 202 0.42 -29.85 7.55
C ALA A 202 -0.95 -29.16 7.63
N GLU A 203 -1.58 -29.26 8.80
CA GLU A 203 -2.72 -28.43 9.17
C GLU A 203 -2.34 -27.67 10.45
N ALA A 204 -2.35 -26.34 10.38
CA ALA A 204 -1.82 -25.48 11.40
C ALA A 204 -2.77 -24.32 11.76
N ASP A 205 -2.72 -23.91 13.02
CA ASP A 205 -3.26 -22.64 13.49
C ASP A 205 -2.10 -21.71 13.86
N TYR A 206 -2.23 -20.42 13.56
CA TYR A 206 -1.22 -19.40 13.84
C TYR A 206 -1.79 -18.29 14.71
N TYR A 207 -1.05 -17.89 15.74
CA TYR A 207 -1.39 -16.80 16.63
C TYR A 207 -0.26 -15.78 16.62
N VAL A 208 -0.60 -14.50 16.56
CA VAL A 208 0.37 -13.41 16.51
C VAL A 208 0.05 -12.41 17.61
N LEU A 209 1.08 -11.99 18.36
CA LEU A 209 1.01 -10.96 19.39
C LEU A 209 2.09 -9.91 19.12
N GLY A 210 1.72 -8.63 19.03
CA GLY A 210 2.63 -7.52 18.75
C GLY A 210 2.72 -6.54 19.91
N TRP A 211 3.93 -6.10 20.26
CA TRP A 211 4.18 -5.11 21.31
C TRP A 211 5.35 -4.18 20.97
N TYR A 212 5.42 -3.06 21.70
CA TYR A 212 6.57 -2.16 21.69
C TYR A 212 7.61 -2.64 22.70
N SER A 213 8.84 -2.92 22.24
CA SER A 213 9.94 -3.30 23.16
C SER A 213 10.22 -2.19 24.17
N ASN A 214 10.27 -0.94 23.69
CA ASN A 214 10.39 0.24 24.53
C ASN A 214 9.00 0.79 24.89
N PRO A 215 8.61 0.80 26.19
CA PRO A 215 7.32 1.32 26.59
C PRO A 215 7.13 2.80 26.25
N THR A 216 8.18 3.63 26.20
CA THR A 216 8.00 5.08 25.95
C THR A 216 7.58 5.41 24.52
N LYS A 217 7.76 4.45 23.60
CA LYS A 217 7.37 4.56 22.19
C LYS A 217 5.92 4.12 21.94
N ASP A 218 5.29 3.48 22.92
CA ASP A 218 3.90 3.05 22.86
C ASP A 218 2.97 4.28 22.97
N PRO A 219 2.11 4.54 21.97
CA PRO A 219 1.24 5.73 21.94
C PRO A 219 0.31 5.86 23.16
N LEU A 220 -0.04 4.75 23.84
CA LEU A 220 -0.93 4.78 25.00
C LEU A 220 -0.22 5.03 26.34
N THR A 221 1.11 5.01 26.35
CA THR A 221 1.91 5.33 27.56
C THR A 221 2.17 6.81 27.74
N GLN A 222 2.01 7.61 26.68
CA GLN A 222 2.25 9.05 26.73
C GLN A 222 1.14 9.74 27.54
N VAL A 223 1.49 10.14 28.76
CA VAL A 223 0.56 10.84 29.67
C VAL A 223 0.70 12.34 29.46
N ASP A 224 -0.30 12.95 28.83
CA ASP A 224 -0.41 14.39 28.62
C ASP A 224 -1.43 15.06 29.55
N GLY A 225 -1.96 14.31 30.53
CA GLY A 225 -3.05 14.70 31.42
C GLY A 225 -4.45 14.37 30.89
N SER A 226 -4.58 13.88 29.66
CA SER A 226 -5.87 13.46 29.09
C SER A 226 -6.33 12.10 29.61
N THR A 227 -7.65 11.84 29.51
CA THR A 227 -8.22 10.55 29.91
C THR A 227 -7.85 9.46 28.91
N LEU A 228 -7.86 8.19 29.34
CA LEU A 228 -7.65 7.07 28.43
C LEU A 228 -8.61 7.10 27.23
N ASN A 229 -9.87 7.50 27.44
CA ASN A 229 -10.85 7.64 26.37
C ASN A 229 -10.43 8.67 25.30
N ASP A 230 -9.84 9.79 25.72
CA ASP A 230 -9.38 10.82 24.79
C ASP A 230 -8.18 10.31 23.99
N ARG A 231 -7.23 9.62 24.63
CA ARG A 231 -6.09 9.00 23.94
C ARG A 231 -6.54 7.95 22.93
N LEU A 232 -7.49 7.08 23.28
CA LEU A 232 -8.07 6.10 22.36
C LEU A 232 -8.73 6.77 21.15
N LYS A 233 -9.53 7.83 21.37
CA LYS A 233 -10.20 8.56 20.27
C LYS A 233 -9.22 9.23 19.32
N ARG A 234 -8.13 9.81 19.82
CA ARG A 234 -7.06 10.40 18.97
C ARG A 234 -6.42 9.35 18.07
N LEU A 235 -6.34 8.11 18.54
CA LEU A 235 -5.85 6.96 17.77
C LEU A 235 -6.96 6.28 16.95
N LEU A 236 -8.17 6.84 16.84
CA LEU A 236 -9.31 6.19 16.17
C LEU A 236 -9.63 4.78 16.72
N LEU A 237 -9.52 4.63 18.03
CA LEU A 237 -9.84 3.41 18.77
C LEU A 237 -11.10 3.62 19.63
N GLU A 238 -11.90 2.57 19.79
CA GLU A 238 -13.07 2.60 20.67
C GLU A 238 -13.21 1.28 21.45
N VAL A 239 -13.51 1.35 22.75
CA VAL A 239 -13.73 0.13 23.55
C VAL A 239 -15.01 -0.58 23.12
N GLU A 240 -14.95 -1.90 22.98
CA GLU A 240 -16.10 -2.76 22.64
C GLU A 240 -17.25 -2.57 23.64
N SER A 241 -18.41 -2.11 23.16
CA SER A 241 -19.56 -1.70 23.97
C SER A 241 -20.34 -2.86 24.59
N SER A 242 -20.30 -4.03 23.96
CA SER A 242 -21.03 -5.25 24.34
C SER A 242 -20.67 -5.82 25.73
N LYS A 243 -19.57 -5.33 26.33
CA LYS A 243 -19.08 -5.73 27.66
C LYS A 243 -18.72 -4.52 28.54
N LYS A 244 -19.43 -3.39 28.42
CA LYS A 244 -19.28 -2.25 29.34
C LYS A 244 -19.89 -2.62 30.70
N GLY A 245 -19.04 -3.01 31.65
CA GLY A 245 -19.43 -3.01 33.07
C GLY A 245 -19.30 -1.60 33.66
N GLU A 246 -19.88 -1.35 34.85
CA GLU A 246 -19.70 -0.08 35.57
C GLU A 246 -18.21 0.31 35.74
N ASN A 247 -17.32 -0.69 35.89
CA ASN A 247 -15.87 -0.48 35.98
C ASN A 247 -15.21 0.02 34.69
N SER A 248 -15.81 -0.21 33.51
CA SER A 248 -15.21 0.20 32.23
C SER A 248 -15.18 1.71 32.06
N GLN A 249 -16.21 2.41 32.53
CA GLN A 249 -16.27 3.88 32.47
C GLN A 249 -15.25 4.52 33.40
N ASN A 250 -15.07 3.97 34.60
CA ASN A 250 -14.07 4.45 35.56
C ASN A 250 -12.64 4.33 35.01
N ILE A 251 -12.31 3.21 34.36
CA ILE A 251 -11.00 3.01 33.72
C ILE A 251 -10.80 4.02 32.57
N LEU A 252 -11.83 4.27 31.78
CA LEU A 252 -11.76 5.18 30.63
C LEU A 252 -11.57 6.65 31.04
N SER A 253 -12.04 7.03 32.23
CA SER A 253 -11.85 8.37 32.78
C SER A 253 -10.49 8.61 33.45
N HIS A 254 -9.70 7.56 33.71
CA HIS A 254 -8.41 7.70 34.37
C HIS A 254 -7.32 8.19 33.39
N PRO A 255 -6.38 9.03 33.84
CA PRO A 255 -5.25 9.49 33.02
C PRO A 255 -4.08 8.51 32.99
N ASP A 256 -4.11 7.45 33.79
CA ASP A 256 -3.00 6.52 34.00
C ASP A 256 -2.45 5.97 32.67
N PRO A 257 -1.12 5.83 32.52
CA PRO A 257 -0.54 5.25 31.32
C PRO A 257 -1.04 3.82 31.14
N THR A 258 -1.09 3.34 29.90
CA THR A 258 -1.38 1.94 29.61
C THR A 258 -0.54 1.45 28.43
N ARG A 259 -0.49 0.13 28.24
CA ARG A 259 0.24 -0.51 27.14
C ARG A 259 -0.75 -1.07 26.15
N GLU A 260 -0.45 -0.95 24.86
CA GLU A 260 -1.19 -1.70 23.85
C GLU A 260 -0.54 -3.05 23.53
N LEU A 261 -1.40 -4.04 23.27
CA LEU A 261 -1.04 -5.35 22.79
C LEU A 261 -1.89 -5.65 21.57
N LEU A 262 -1.24 -5.85 20.43
CA LEU A 262 -1.92 -6.21 19.20
C LEU A 262 -1.98 -7.72 19.10
N TYR A 263 -3.08 -8.27 18.57
CA TYR A 263 -3.16 -9.71 18.33
C TYR A 263 -3.97 -10.06 17.09
N GLY A 264 -3.65 -11.22 16.52
CA GLY A 264 -4.39 -11.84 15.43
C GLY A 264 -4.28 -13.36 15.48
N SER A 265 -5.24 -14.05 14.89
CA SER A 265 -5.28 -15.52 14.86
C SER A 265 -5.81 -16.04 13.52
N MET A 266 -5.14 -17.03 12.95
CA MET A 266 -5.55 -17.74 11.75
C MET A 266 -5.73 -19.23 12.07
N TYR A 267 -6.86 -19.79 11.68
CA TYR A 267 -7.24 -21.17 11.98
C TYR A 267 -7.36 -22.02 10.72
N GLN A 268 -7.12 -23.33 10.88
CA GLN A 268 -7.31 -24.37 9.87
C GLN A 268 -6.53 -24.09 8.58
N VAL A 269 -5.27 -23.64 8.70
CA VAL A 269 -4.40 -23.38 7.54
C VAL A 269 -3.84 -24.71 7.05
N THR A 270 -4.19 -25.08 5.82
CA THR A 270 -3.68 -26.30 5.19
C THR A 270 -2.48 -26.03 4.29
N TYR A 271 -1.44 -26.82 4.44
CA TYR A 271 -0.27 -26.86 3.57
C TYR A 271 -0.15 -28.25 2.95
N ASP A 272 0.02 -28.29 1.63
CA ASP A 272 0.38 -29.50 0.87
C ASP A 272 1.44 -29.10 -0.17
N ARG A 273 2.58 -29.81 -0.15
CA ARG A 273 3.71 -29.52 -1.04
C ARG A 273 3.38 -29.77 -2.51
N ASN A 274 2.51 -30.74 -2.80
CA ASN A 274 2.20 -31.19 -4.15
C ASN A 274 0.86 -30.65 -4.67
N GLN A 275 0.03 -30.08 -3.80
CA GLN A 275 -1.29 -29.56 -4.14
C GLN A 275 -1.48 -28.12 -3.69
N LYS A 276 -1.70 -27.21 -4.66
CA LYS A 276 -2.09 -25.82 -4.37
C LYS A 276 -3.51 -25.80 -3.76
N PRO A 277 -3.75 -25.10 -2.63
CA PRO A 277 -5.09 -24.89 -2.10
C PRO A 277 -5.94 -24.03 -3.05
N ARG A 278 -7.26 -24.25 -3.05
CA ARG A 278 -8.20 -23.44 -3.85
C ARG A 278 -8.14 -21.98 -3.39
N SER A 279 -7.99 -21.05 -4.31
CA SER A 279 -7.86 -19.62 -3.99
C SER A 279 -8.95 -18.78 -4.66
N MET A 280 -9.25 -17.61 -4.09
CA MET A 280 -10.12 -16.62 -4.73
C MET A 280 -9.61 -16.20 -6.13
N ALA A 281 -8.29 -16.27 -6.35
CA ALA A 281 -7.72 -16.06 -7.68
C ALA A 281 -8.17 -17.12 -8.69
N ASP A 282 -8.28 -18.39 -8.28
CA ASP A 282 -8.75 -19.45 -9.18
C ASP A 282 -10.21 -19.20 -9.56
N GLU A 283 -11.04 -18.76 -8.60
CA GLU A 283 -12.44 -18.39 -8.85
C GLU A 283 -12.56 -17.19 -9.79
N ALA A 284 -11.76 -16.14 -9.59
CA ALA A 284 -11.70 -15.00 -10.50
C ALA A 284 -11.21 -15.42 -11.89
N ALA A 285 -10.20 -16.29 -11.99
CA ALA A 285 -9.67 -16.78 -13.26
C ALA A 285 -10.71 -17.57 -14.07
N THR A 286 -11.61 -18.32 -13.42
CA THR A 286 -12.71 -19.00 -14.14
C THR A 286 -13.61 -18.04 -14.90
N LYS A 287 -13.70 -16.76 -14.47
CA LYS A 287 -14.50 -15.72 -15.14
C LYS A 287 -13.92 -15.29 -16.48
N PHE A 288 -12.63 -15.54 -16.72
CA PHE A 288 -11.94 -15.33 -18.00
C PHE A 288 -11.99 -16.59 -18.89
N GLY A 289 -12.63 -17.66 -18.44
CA GLY A 289 -12.77 -18.90 -19.18
C GLY A 289 -13.77 -18.80 -20.33
N PRO A 290 -13.69 -19.69 -21.33
CA PRO A 290 -14.58 -19.69 -22.50
C PRO A 290 -16.06 -19.95 -22.15
N ASP A 291 -16.33 -20.51 -20.97
CA ASP A 291 -17.68 -20.85 -20.50
C ASP A 291 -18.47 -19.62 -19.99
N VAL A 292 -17.78 -18.52 -19.70
CA VAL A 292 -18.41 -17.27 -19.26
C VAL A 292 -18.62 -16.37 -20.47
N LYS A 293 -19.88 -16.24 -20.91
CA LYS A 293 -20.29 -15.38 -22.05
C LYS A 293 -20.33 -13.91 -21.68
N MET A 294 -19.27 -13.41 -21.05
CA MET A 294 -19.16 -12.03 -20.61
C MET A 294 -17.68 -11.63 -20.55
N GLU A 295 -17.36 -10.40 -20.95
CA GLU A 295 -16.04 -9.81 -20.78
C GLU A 295 -15.92 -9.23 -19.36
N PRO A 296 -15.10 -9.79 -18.46
CA PRO A 296 -14.96 -9.31 -17.07
C PRO A 296 -14.14 -8.02 -16.95
N LEU A 297 -13.77 -7.39 -18.07
CA LEU A 297 -12.91 -6.22 -18.15
C LEU A 297 -13.67 -4.99 -18.66
N SER A 298 -13.36 -3.84 -18.08
CA SER A 298 -13.85 -2.54 -18.57
C SER A 298 -12.80 -1.45 -18.40
N LEU A 299 -12.82 -0.46 -19.29
CA LEU A 299 -11.88 0.65 -19.31
C LEU A 299 -12.64 1.97 -19.17
N GLY A 300 -12.14 2.84 -18.30
CA GLY A 300 -12.59 4.23 -18.13
C GLY A 300 -11.39 5.15 -17.91
N ASN A 301 -11.58 6.47 -17.85
CA ASN A 301 -10.49 7.35 -17.42
C ASN A 301 -10.38 7.36 -15.88
N THR A 302 -11.47 7.10 -15.17
CA THR A 302 -11.53 7.01 -13.71
C THR A 302 -12.08 5.65 -13.25
N PRO A 303 -11.85 5.24 -11.98
CA PRO A 303 -12.46 4.04 -11.43
C PRO A 303 -14.00 4.03 -11.48
N LEU A 304 -14.63 5.20 -11.26
CA LEU A 304 -16.08 5.32 -11.37
C LEU A 304 -16.54 5.06 -12.81
N GLU A 305 -15.87 5.68 -13.79
CA GLU A 305 -16.18 5.47 -15.20
C GLU A 305 -16.00 4.01 -15.62
N SER A 306 -14.94 3.33 -15.18
CA SER A 306 -14.72 1.92 -15.53
C SER A 306 -15.78 1.01 -14.91
N VAL A 307 -16.12 1.20 -13.63
CA VAL A 307 -17.21 0.44 -12.98
C VAL A 307 -18.54 0.68 -13.69
N LEU A 308 -18.98 1.93 -13.86
CA LEU A 308 -20.22 2.24 -14.58
C LEU A 308 -20.20 1.69 -16.01
N THR A 309 -19.03 1.72 -16.66
CA THR A 309 -18.83 1.17 -18.00
C THR A 309 -19.19 -0.31 -18.06
N PHE A 310 -18.76 -1.07 -17.05
CA PHE A 310 -19.09 -2.48 -16.88
C PHE A 310 -20.57 -2.70 -16.56
N LEU A 311 -21.11 -1.97 -15.57
CA LEU A 311 -22.49 -2.14 -15.12
C LEU A 311 -23.49 -1.93 -16.26
N GLU A 312 -23.28 -0.92 -17.10
CA GLU A 312 -24.11 -0.65 -18.27
C GLU A 312 -24.00 -1.73 -19.35
N ALA A 313 -22.81 -2.30 -19.58
CA ALA A 313 -22.62 -3.36 -20.57
C ALA A 313 -23.26 -4.69 -20.12
N HIS A 314 -23.40 -4.89 -18.81
CA HIS A 314 -23.81 -6.17 -18.21
C HIS A 314 -25.02 -6.04 -17.26
N GLN A 315 -25.95 -5.14 -17.56
CA GLN A 315 -27.18 -4.90 -16.77
C GLN A 315 -28.03 -6.15 -16.53
N LYS A 316 -27.92 -7.17 -17.39
CA LYS A 316 -28.71 -8.42 -17.31
C LYS A 316 -28.01 -9.57 -16.58
N ASP A 317 -26.72 -9.43 -16.25
CA ASP A 317 -25.88 -10.53 -15.75
C ASP A 317 -25.16 -10.19 -14.42
N THR A 318 -25.63 -9.15 -13.72
CA THR A 318 -24.87 -8.48 -12.67
C THR A 318 -24.75 -9.29 -11.37
N ASP A 319 -25.79 -10.04 -10.99
CA ASP A 319 -25.79 -10.94 -9.83
C ASP A 319 -24.75 -12.06 -9.91
N LYS A 320 -24.40 -12.50 -11.13
CA LYS A 320 -23.49 -13.64 -11.32
C LYS A 320 -22.05 -13.29 -10.99
N ILE A 321 -21.69 -11.99 -10.96
CA ILE A 321 -20.29 -11.55 -10.95
C ILE A 321 -19.94 -10.76 -9.69
N PHE A 322 -20.77 -9.80 -9.28
CA PHE A 322 -20.49 -8.94 -8.13
C PHE A 322 -20.81 -9.58 -6.77
N GLY A 323 -21.48 -10.74 -6.77
CA GLY A 323 -21.79 -11.51 -5.56
C GLY A 323 -23.28 -11.46 -5.18
N PRO A 324 -23.71 -12.31 -4.23
CA PRO A 324 -25.12 -12.36 -3.82
C PRO A 324 -25.59 -11.03 -3.20
N SER A 325 -26.82 -10.62 -3.51
CA SER A 325 -27.44 -9.36 -3.00
C SER A 325 -26.82 -8.07 -3.55
N THR A 326 -26.19 -8.11 -4.73
CA THR A 326 -25.57 -6.91 -5.34
C THR A 326 -26.32 -6.36 -6.56
N SER A 327 -27.33 -7.06 -7.09
CA SER A 327 -28.16 -6.58 -8.21
C SER A 327 -28.88 -5.27 -7.91
N GLU A 328 -29.55 -5.19 -6.77
CA GLU A 328 -30.34 -4.00 -6.43
C GLU A 328 -29.41 -2.79 -6.24
N VAL A 329 -28.31 -2.94 -5.50
CA VAL A 329 -27.26 -1.91 -5.37
C VAL A 329 -26.73 -1.46 -6.73
N THR A 330 -26.50 -2.40 -7.64
CA THR A 330 -25.99 -2.10 -8.98
C THR A 330 -27.00 -1.34 -9.84
N LYS A 331 -28.26 -1.77 -9.79
CA LYS A 331 -29.36 -1.11 -10.49
C LYS A 331 -29.58 0.30 -9.96
N ASP A 332 -29.48 0.48 -8.65
CA ASP A 332 -29.60 1.78 -8.01
C ASP A 332 -28.41 2.68 -8.37
N LEU A 333 -27.18 2.16 -8.39
CA LEU A 333 -25.97 2.86 -8.86
C LEU A 333 -26.12 3.32 -10.31
N LEU A 334 -26.69 2.48 -11.18
CA LEU A 334 -27.01 2.87 -12.56
C LEU A 334 -28.08 3.96 -12.62
N SER A 335 -29.11 3.89 -11.77
CA SER A 335 -30.17 4.91 -11.75
C SER A 335 -29.64 6.31 -11.35
N ILE A 336 -28.66 6.36 -10.45
CA ILE A 336 -28.02 7.61 -9.99
C ILE A 336 -26.76 7.96 -10.79
N SER A 337 -26.33 7.14 -11.74
CA SER A 337 -25.12 7.37 -12.54
C SER A 337 -25.13 8.71 -13.27
N SER A 338 -26.27 9.10 -13.82
CA SER A 338 -26.47 10.42 -14.45
C SER A 338 -26.28 11.57 -13.46
N LEU A 339 -26.74 11.40 -12.21
CA LEU A 339 -26.61 12.36 -11.12
C LEU A 339 -25.18 12.42 -10.54
N LEU A 340 -24.46 11.29 -10.55
CA LEU A 340 -23.03 11.25 -10.20
C LEU A 340 -22.20 12.11 -11.17
N TYR A 341 -22.65 12.26 -12.43
CA TYR A 341 -22.06 13.20 -13.39
C TYR A 341 -22.61 14.63 -13.30
N SER A 342 -23.83 14.81 -12.77
CA SER A 342 -24.56 16.09 -12.71
C SER A 342 -24.89 16.46 -11.26
N ALA A 343 -23.88 16.87 -10.50
CA ALA A 343 -24.07 17.19 -9.08
C ALA A 343 -24.84 18.51 -8.80
N ASP A 344 -25.41 19.18 -9.81
CA ASP A 344 -26.47 20.19 -9.66
C ASP A 344 -26.93 20.67 -11.06
N ASP A 345 -28.23 20.90 -11.25
CA ASP A 345 -28.85 21.30 -12.53
C ASP A 345 -28.68 22.81 -12.87
N SER A 346 -27.83 23.53 -12.14
CA SER A 346 -27.51 24.92 -12.46
C SER A 346 -26.46 24.97 -13.59
N TYR A 347 -26.57 25.95 -14.49
CA TYR A 347 -25.59 26.15 -15.57
C TYR A 347 -24.14 26.25 -15.04
N ASP A 348 -23.95 26.94 -13.92
CA ASP A 348 -22.65 27.05 -13.25
C ASP A 348 -22.16 25.72 -12.67
N SER A 349 -23.09 24.86 -12.25
CA SER A 349 -22.78 23.52 -11.73
C SER A 349 -22.41 22.55 -12.85
N LEU A 350 -23.01 22.67 -14.03
CA LEU A 350 -22.62 21.91 -15.22
C LEU A 350 -21.23 22.31 -15.72
N VAL A 351 -20.91 23.60 -15.71
CA VAL A 351 -19.55 24.09 -16.04
C VAL A 351 -18.55 23.57 -14.99
N LYS A 352 -18.88 23.64 -13.70
CA LYS A 352 -18.04 23.07 -12.63
C LYS A 352 -17.88 21.55 -12.74
N ALA A 353 -18.93 20.82 -13.08
CA ALA A 353 -18.89 19.38 -13.28
C ALA A 353 -18.04 19.03 -14.50
N GLN A 354 -18.15 19.79 -15.59
CA GLN A 354 -17.30 19.65 -16.77
C GLN A 354 -15.85 19.96 -16.45
N ASP A 355 -15.56 21.01 -15.69
CA ASP A 355 -14.21 21.35 -15.23
C ASP A 355 -13.65 20.28 -14.29
N ARG A 356 -14.46 19.71 -13.40
CA ARG A 356 -14.08 18.56 -12.56
C ARG A 356 -13.80 17.31 -13.38
N LEU A 357 -14.63 17.03 -14.40
CA LEU A 357 -14.42 15.92 -15.32
C LEU A 357 -13.13 16.10 -16.13
N LEU A 358 -12.87 17.30 -16.63
CA LEU A 358 -11.62 17.64 -17.31
C LEU A 358 -10.43 17.53 -16.34
N ALA A 359 -10.55 18.01 -15.11
CA ALA A 359 -9.51 17.86 -14.09
C ALA A 359 -9.24 16.39 -13.73
N ASN A 360 -10.26 15.52 -13.72
CA ASN A 360 -10.09 14.10 -13.45
C ASN A 360 -9.50 13.34 -14.66
N ASN A 361 -9.76 13.80 -15.88
CA ASN A 361 -9.31 13.16 -17.11
C ASN A 361 -7.90 13.58 -17.55
N PHE A 362 -7.40 14.70 -17.03
CA PHE A 362 -6.11 15.26 -17.41
C PHE A 362 -5.24 15.52 -16.18
N SER A 363 -3.96 15.15 -16.26
CA SER A 363 -2.96 15.60 -15.30
C SER A 363 -2.38 16.93 -15.75
N SER A 364 -2.32 17.88 -14.83
CA SER A 364 -1.65 19.16 -15.05
C SER A 364 -0.19 19.07 -14.64
N SER A 365 0.70 19.57 -15.48
CA SER A 365 2.08 19.88 -15.13
C SER A 365 2.26 21.40 -15.07
N GLY A 366 3.05 21.88 -14.12
CA GLY A 366 3.25 23.31 -13.93
C GLY A 366 3.84 23.99 -15.18
N GLY A 367 3.21 25.07 -15.63
CA GLY A 367 3.63 25.83 -16.82
C GLY A 367 4.72 26.87 -16.54
N GLY A 368 5.24 26.91 -15.32
CA GLY A 368 6.15 27.96 -14.84
C GLY A 368 5.41 29.07 -14.10
N SER A 369 6.02 30.25 -14.05
CA SER A 369 5.52 31.42 -13.33
C SER A 369 5.34 32.62 -14.25
N LEU A 370 4.42 33.50 -13.88
CA LEU A 370 4.20 34.80 -14.50
C LEU A 370 4.14 35.86 -13.40
N TRP A 371 4.72 37.01 -13.64
CA TRP A 371 4.60 38.18 -12.78
C TRP A 371 3.41 39.03 -13.23
N ALA A 372 2.50 39.28 -12.30
CA ALA A 372 1.35 40.16 -12.47
C ALA A 372 1.60 41.49 -11.73
N PHE A 373 1.02 42.58 -12.24
CA PHE A 373 1.10 43.88 -11.60
C PHE A 373 0.29 43.89 -10.28
N ASP A 374 0.90 44.36 -9.19
CA ASP A 374 0.29 44.44 -7.85
C ASP A 374 0.19 45.91 -7.40
N GLY A 375 -0.41 46.75 -8.25
CA GLY A 375 -0.70 48.14 -7.91
C GLY A 375 -1.83 48.23 -6.91
N LYS A 376 -1.55 48.71 -5.68
CA LYS A 376 -2.60 48.96 -4.68
C LYS A 376 -3.51 50.11 -5.13
N ALA A 377 -4.80 49.83 -5.30
CA ALA A 377 -5.82 50.87 -5.37
C ALA A 377 -6.16 51.36 -3.95
N THR A 378 -6.34 52.67 -3.79
CA THR A 378 -6.90 53.24 -2.55
C THR A 378 -8.37 52.79 -2.43
N SER A 379 -8.82 52.43 -1.22
CA SER A 379 -10.19 51.94 -0.98
C SER A 379 -11.25 52.86 -1.64
N GLY A 380 -12.07 52.30 -2.53
CA GLY A 380 -13.12 53.02 -3.27
C GLY A 380 -12.74 53.52 -4.68
N GLN A 381 -11.53 53.27 -5.18
CA GLN A 381 -11.12 53.61 -6.56
C GLN A 381 -10.97 52.38 -7.47
N ALA A 382 -11.08 52.61 -8.78
CA ALA A 382 -10.85 51.60 -9.81
C ALA A 382 -9.42 51.00 -9.73
N VAL A 383 -9.27 49.76 -10.20
CA VAL A 383 -8.00 49.03 -10.20
C VAL A 383 -6.90 49.87 -10.87
N ALA A 384 -5.76 50.03 -10.19
CA ALA A 384 -4.64 50.81 -10.70
C ALA A 384 -4.07 50.16 -11.96
N LEU A 385 -4.03 50.90 -13.07
CA LEU A 385 -3.41 50.47 -14.32
C LEU A 385 -1.91 50.77 -14.30
N PRO A 386 -1.06 49.86 -14.83
CA PRO A 386 0.37 50.10 -14.91
C PRO A 386 0.69 51.26 -15.86
N THR A 387 1.70 52.08 -15.51
CA THR A 387 2.26 53.06 -16.44
C THR A 387 2.96 52.36 -17.61
N HIS A 388 3.23 53.07 -18.71
CA HIS A 388 3.91 52.48 -19.87
C HIS A 388 5.32 51.94 -19.53
N GLU A 389 6.06 52.62 -18.65
CA GLU A 389 7.35 52.15 -18.14
C GLU A 389 7.22 50.90 -17.27
N GLN A 390 6.23 50.88 -16.36
CA GLN A 390 5.95 49.71 -15.52
C GLN A 390 5.51 48.50 -16.35
N ALA A 391 4.73 48.72 -17.42
CA ALA A 391 4.33 47.67 -18.34
C ALA A 391 5.53 47.10 -19.11
N ASN A 392 6.46 47.95 -19.57
CA ASN A 392 7.69 47.50 -20.24
C ASN A 392 8.61 46.73 -19.28
N HIS A 393 8.76 47.19 -18.04
CA HIS A 393 9.52 46.46 -17.03
C HIS A 393 8.86 45.11 -16.67
N LEU A 394 7.54 45.05 -16.57
CA LEU A 394 6.80 43.80 -16.32
C LEU A 394 6.93 42.82 -17.49
N LEU A 395 6.97 43.32 -18.73
CA LEU A 395 7.20 42.50 -19.93
C LEU A 395 8.61 41.90 -19.90
N ASN A 396 9.63 42.71 -19.63
CA ASN A 396 11.02 42.24 -19.49
C ASN A 396 11.16 41.22 -18.35
N LEU A 397 10.48 41.44 -17.23
CA LEU A 397 10.45 40.52 -16.10
C LEU A 397 9.84 39.17 -16.49
N ASN A 398 8.72 39.19 -17.21
CA ASN A 398 8.05 37.98 -17.67
C ASN A 398 8.87 37.22 -18.74
N GLU A 399 9.61 37.94 -19.58
CA GLU A 399 10.53 37.31 -20.53
C GLU A 399 11.72 36.64 -19.81
N ALA A 400 12.31 37.32 -18.83
CA ALA A 400 13.38 36.75 -17.99
C ALA A 400 12.89 35.53 -17.21
N GLN A 401 11.70 35.60 -16.60
CA GLN A 401 11.07 34.47 -15.91
C GLN A 401 10.82 33.29 -16.86
N ALA A 402 10.36 33.54 -18.10
CA ALA A 402 10.15 32.48 -19.08
C ALA A 402 11.46 31.77 -19.47
N ARG A 403 12.57 32.52 -19.58
CA ARG A 403 13.92 31.95 -19.82
C ARG A 403 14.42 31.14 -18.63
N LEU A 404 14.19 31.61 -17.41
CA LEU A 404 14.50 30.88 -16.18
C LEU A 404 13.72 29.56 -16.12
N ASP A 405 12.41 29.61 -16.33
CA ASP A 405 11.54 28.43 -16.32
C ASP A 405 11.96 27.41 -17.37
N ALA A 406 12.23 27.85 -18.61
CA ALA A 406 12.72 26.98 -19.70
C ALA A 406 14.07 26.32 -19.35
N SER A 407 14.98 27.07 -18.73
CA SER A 407 16.28 26.57 -18.27
C SER A 407 16.11 25.52 -17.18
N ASN A 408 15.23 25.75 -16.21
CA ASN A 408 14.91 24.80 -15.15
C ASN A 408 14.25 23.53 -15.68
N PHE A 409 13.34 23.64 -16.65
CA PHE A 409 12.75 22.47 -17.32
C PHE A 409 13.82 21.65 -18.04
N LYS A 410 14.71 22.28 -18.80
CA LYS A 410 15.80 21.59 -19.50
C LYS A 410 16.86 21.02 -18.56
N PHE A 411 17.12 21.68 -17.44
CA PHE A 411 18.01 21.16 -16.40
C PHE A 411 17.46 19.86 -15.79
N ARG A 412 16.16 19.83 -15.46
CA ARG A 412 15.48 18.62 -14.96
C ARG A 412 15.49 17.49 -15.98
N ASP A 413 15.22 17.81 -17.25
CA ASP A 413 15.26 16.86 -18.38
C ASP A 413 16.66 16.25 -18.55
N ALA A 414 17.71 17.07 -18.55
CA ALA A 414 19.09 16.62 -18.68
C ALA A 414 19.54 15.74 -17.50
N ARG A 415 19.15 16.08 -16.26
CA ARG A 415 19.39 15.21 -15.09
C ARG A 415 18.70 13.86 -15.23
N TRP A 416 17.47 13.83 -15.73
CA TRP A 416 16.76 12.58 -15.99
C TRP A 416 17.42 11.79 -17.12
N SER A 417 17.86 12.43 -18.20
CA SER A 417 18.61 11.78 -19.29
C SER A 417 19.92 11.17 -18.79
N LEU A 418 20.64 11.84 -17.89
CA LEU A 418 21.85 11.31 -17.27
C LEU A 418 21.56 10.03 -16.47
N PHE A 419 20.49 10.04 -15.67
CA PHE A 419 20.03 8.84 -14.97
C PHE A 419 19.64 7.73 -15.94
N ALA A 420 18.94 8.06 -17.03
CA ALA A 420 18.54 7.09 -18.04
C ALA A 420 19.77 6.44 -18.74
N GLU A 421 20.81 7.21 -19.06
CA GLU A 421 22.05 6.66 -19.63
C GLU A 421 22.78 5.74 -18.64
N TRP A 422 22.81 6.09 -17.34
CA TRP A 422 23.33 5.17 -16.32
C TRP A 422 22.54 3.86 -16.27
N TRP A 423 21.21 3.91 -16.31
CA TRP A 423 20.38 2.71 -16.30
C TRP A 423 20.57 1.84 -17.55
N LYS A 424 20.71 2.47 -18.72
CA LYS A 424 21.06 1.78 -19.97
C LYS A 424 22.41 1.08 -19.83
N TYR A 425 23.43 1.77 -19.31
CA TYR A 425 24.75 1.19 -19.09
C TYR A 425 24.71 -0.04 -18.18
N VAL A 426 24.01 0.02 -17.04
CA VAL A 426 23.92 -1.10 -16.09
C VAL A 426 23.09 -2.26 -16.64
N SER A 427 22.08 -1.98 -17.46
CA SER A 427 21.21 -3.01 -18.06
C SER A 427 21.80 -3.65 -19.33
N ASP A 428 22.77 -3.01 -19.96
CA ASP A 428 23.38 -3.45 -21.21
C ASP A 428 24.45 -4.52 -20.96
N ARG A 429 24.13 -5.78 -21.30
CA ARG A 429 25.06 -6.92 -21.20
C ARG A 429 26.31 -6.77 -22.07
N SER A 430 26.28 -5.89 -23.07
CA SER A 430 27.42 -5.63 -23.96
C SER A 430 28.36 -4.54 -23.45
N ASN A 431 28.09 -3.95 -22.27
CA ASN A 431 28.91 -2.90 -21.66
C ASN A 431 30.35 -3.35 -21.28
N ALA A 432 30.62 -4.66 -21.31
CA ALA A 432 31.96 -5.23 -21.19
C ALA A 432 32.84 -4.91 -22.42
N ASN A 433 32.24 -4.56 -23.55
CA ASN A 433 32.94 -4.15 -24.77
C ASN A 433 33.44 -2.70 -24.65
N ALA A 434 34.68 -2.46 -25.04
CA ALA A 434 35.31 -1.13 -24.96
C ALA A 434 34.55 -0.05 -25.75
N SER A 435 34.07 -0.37 -26.97
CA SER A 435 33.34 0.58 -27.83
C SER A 435 32.02 1.04 -27.22
N SER A 436 31.22 0.11 -26.67
CA SER A 436 29.97 0.44 -25.98
C SER A 436 30.25 1.30 -24.75
N LYS A 437 31.30 0.99 -23.98
CA LYS A 437 31.71 1.78 -22.81
C LYS A 437 32.10 3.22 -23.19
N ASP A 438 32.86 3.39 -24.27
CA ASP A 438 33.28 4.71 -24.76
C ASP A 438 32.08 5.55 -25.23
N ASP A 439 31.10 4.94 -25.88
CA ASP A 439 29.86 5.61 -26.29
C ASP A 439 29.04 6.12 -25.09
N TYR A 440 28.90 5.31 -24.03
CA TYR A 440 28.24 5.74 -22.79
C TYR A 440 29.02 6.85 -22.10
N LEU A 441 30.35 6.74 -22.00
CA LEU A 441 31.21 7.77 -21.42
C LEU A 441 31.08 9.12 -22.15
N ARG A 442 31.05 9.10 -23.49
CA ARG A 442 30.83 10.30 -24.30
C ARG A 442 29.51 10.97 -23.95
N LYS A 443 28.40 10.23 -23.97
CA LYS A 443 27.06 10.76 -23.65
C LYS A 443 26.97 11.29 -22.22
N VAL A 444 27.56 10.60 -21.26
CA VAL A 444 27.60 11.03 -19.85
C VAL A 444 28.36 12.36 -19.72
N ASN A 445 29.49 12.51 -20.41
CA ASN A 445 30.26 13.76 -20.38
C ASN A 445 29.51 14.92 -21.04
N GLU A 446 28.86 14.69 -22.19
CA GLU A 446 27.99 15.67 -22.86
C GLU A 446 26.85 16.13 -21.94
N LEU A 447 26.17 15.19 -21.29
CA LEU A 447 25.08 15.48 -20.36
C LEU A 447 25.57 16.22 -19.11
N LYS A 448 26.71 15.82 -18.52
CA LYS A 448 27.32 16.52 -17.38
C LYS A 448 27.64 17.98 -17.73
N GLN A 449 28.25 18.22 -18.89
CA GLN A 449 28.56 19.57 -19.34
C GLN A 449 27.29 20.40 -19.58
N ALA A 450 26.26 19.80 -20.20
CA ALA A 450 24.98 20.46 -20.39
C ALA A 450 24.31 20.84 -19.05
N ILE A 451 24.34 19.94 -18.06
CA ILE A 451 23.81 20.17 -16.71
C ILE A 451 24.54 21.35 -16.04
N GLN A 452 25.87 21.36 -16.06
CA GLN A 452 26.67 22.45 -15.48
C GLN A 452 26.36 23.80 -16.15
N ASN A 453 26.28 23.82 -17.48
CA ASN A 453 25.95 25.03 -18.23
C ASN A 453 24.53 25.53 -17.91
N LEU A 454 23.55 24.62 -17.82
CA LEU A 454 22.17 24.95 -17.49
C LEU A 454 22.02 25.45 -16.05
N GLU A 455 22.76 24.88 -15.09
CA GLU A 455 22.78 25.34 -13.71
C GLU A 455 23.35 26.76 -13.59
N ALA A 456 24.49 27.02 -14.24
CA ALA A 456 25.09 28.36 -14.25
C ALA A 456 24.19 29.39 -14.94
N HIS A 457 23.54 29.01 -16.04
CA HIS A 457 22.57 29.86 -16.73
C HIS A 457 21.33 30.13 -15.87
N GLY A 458 20.81 29.11 -15.17
CA GLY A 458 19.70 29.22 -14.23
C GLY A 458 19.98 30.25 -13.12
N LYS A 459 21.13 30.14 -12.44
CA LYS A 459 21.56 31.09 -11.39
C LYS A 459 21.69 32.53 -11.92
N THR A 460 22.17 32.67 -13.15
CA THR A 460 22.29 33.96 -13.82
C THR A 460 20.91 34.58 -14.08
N GLN A 461 19.98 33.79 -14.64
CA GLN A 461 18.62 34.26 -14.91
C GLN A 461 17.84 34.56 -13.62
N GLU A 462 18.05 33.79 -12.56
CA GLU A 462 17.46 34.04 -11.25
C GLU A 462 17.90 35.41 -10.70
N SER A 463 19.20 35.71 -10.79
CA SER A 463 19.73 37.04 -10.42
C SER A 463 19.13 38.17 -11.25
N VAL A 464 18.85 37.95 -12.54
CA VAL A 464 18.19 38.93 -13.42
C VAL A 464 16.73 39.14 -13.02
N VAL A 465 15.98 38.08 -12.76
CA VAL A 465 14.58 38.14 -12.30
C VAL A 465 14.50 38.90 -10.96
N ASP A 466 15.39 38.60 -10.01
CA ASP A 466 15.46 39.28 -8.72
C ASP A 466 15.80 40.76 -8.84
N GLY A 467 16.69 41.11 -9.78
CA GLY A 467 17.02 42.50 -10.06
C GLY A 467 15.86 43.30 -10.67
N VAL A 468 15.16 42.72 -11.65
CA VAL A 468 14.07 43.40 -12.38
C VAL A 468 12.78 43.47 -11.53
N SER A 469 12.50 42.45 -10.71
CA SER A 469 11.30 42.42 -9.86
C SER A 469 11.23 43.56 -8.84
N ARG A 470 12.38 44.11 -8.42
CA ARG A 470 12.47 45.26 -7.49
C ARG A 470 12.02 46.59 -8.11
N ASN A 471 11.91 46.67 -9.44
CA ASN A 471 11.63 47.93 -10.15
C ASN A 471 10.14 48.16 -10.45
N VAL A 472 9.27 47.18 -10.15
CA VAL A 472 7.82 47.26 -10.40
C VAL A 472 7.07 46.60 -9.24
N PRO A 473 5.99 47.21 -8.72
CA PRO A 473 5.10 46.53 -7.79
C PRO A 473 4.44 45.33 -8.51
N CYS A 474 4.91 44.13 -8.21
CA CYS A 474 4.48 42.92 -8.89
C CYS A 474 4.37 41.75 -7.91
N LYS A 475 3.53 40.78 -8.27
CA LYS A 475 3.33 39.53 -7.55
C LYS A 475 3.50 38.35 -8.48
N LYS A 476 4.23 37.34 -8.03
CA LYS A 476 4.40 36.08 -8.76
C LYS A 476 3.10 35.28 -8.71
N ALA A 477 2.65 34.83 -9.87
CA ALA A 477 1.48 33.99 -10.09
C ALA A 477 1.87 32.77 -10.92
N PRO A 478 1.18 31.63 -10.78
CA PRO A 478 1.43 30.47 -11.62
C PRO A 478 0.97 30.74 -13.05
N ARG A 479 1.77 30.31 -14.05
CA ARG A 479 1.34 30.29 -15.45
C ARG A 479 0.37 29.11 -15.66
N PRO A 480 -0.60 29.21 -16.61
CA PRO A 480 -1.43 28.06 -16.96
C PRO A 480 -0.58 26.82 -17.24
N GLY A 481 -0.96 25.70 -16.63
CA GLY A 481 -0.24 24.43 -16.76
C GLY A 481 -0.37 23.82 -18.14
N PHE A 482 0.49 22.84 -18.42
CA PHE A 482 0.30 21.93 -19.54
C PHE A 482 -0.56 20.76 -19.09
N TYR A 483 -1.47 20.32 -19.95
CA TYR A 483 -2.38 19.23 -19.65
C TYR A 483 -2.07 18.04 -20.54
N GLN A 484 -1.93 16.88 -19.92
CA GLN A 484 -1.83 15.60 -20.61
C GLN A 484 -2.95 14.69 -20.14
N ARG A 485 -3.45 13.83 -21.02
CA ARG A 485 -4.51 12.89 -20.64
C ARG A 485 -3.96 11.88 -19.64
N ASN A 486 -4.72 11.57 -18.61
CA ASN A 486 -4.36 10.52 -17.67
C ASN A 486 -4.36 9.15 -18.37
N ASP A 487 -3.46 8.27 -17.92
CA ASP A 487 -3.48 6.88 -18.38
C ASP A 487 -4.84 6.24 -18.03
N PRO A 488 -5.35 5.31 -18.85
CA PRO A 488 -6.66 4.70 -18.63
C PRO A 488 -6.72 3.86 -17.36
N THR A 489 -7.91 3.79 -16.75
CA THR A 489 -8.22 2.93 -15.60
C THR A 489 -8.89 1.65 -16.08
N LEU A 490 -8.33 0.50 -15.71
CA LEU A 490 -8.92 -0.83 -15.91
C LEU A 490 -9.73 -1.22 -14.66
N CYS A 491 -10.91 -1.77 -14.87
CA CYS A 491 -11.69 -2.47 -13.86
C CYS A 491 -11.76 -3.96 -14.22
N ILE A 492 -11.43 -4.80 -13.25
CA ILE A 492 -11.61 -6.25 -13.27
C ILE A 492 -12.84 -6.55 -12.39
N ALA A 493 -13.93 -6.97 -13.02
CA ALA A 493 -15.17 -7.29 -12.31
C ALA A 493 -15.14 -8.72 -11.76
N GLY A 494 -15.77 -8.90 -10.60
CA GLY A 494 -15.89 -10.18 -9.93
C GLY A 494 -14.64 -10.64 -9.21
N MET A 495 -13.69 -9.76 -8.95
CA MET A 495 -12.53 -10.04 -8.09
C MET A 495 -12.71 -9.30 -6.76
N ASP A 496 -12.52 -10.00 -5.65
CA ASP A 496 -12.50 -9.37 -4.32
C ASP A 496 -11.33 -8.38 -4.23
N SER A 497 -11.52 -7.28 -3.49
CA SER A 497 -10.55 -6.18 -3.41
C SER A 497 -9.21 -6.61 -2.78
N GLY A 498 -9.20 -7.74 -2.06
CA GLY A 498 -8.06 -8.19 -1.25
C GLY A 498 -7.95 -7.49 0.10
N TRP A 499 -8.81 -6.51 0.37
CA TRP A 499 -8.81 -5.73 1.60
C TRP A 499 -10.06 -6.04 2.42
N PRO A 500 -9.95 -6.09 3.76
CA PRO A 500 -11.13 -6.24 4.63
C PRO A 500 -12.13 -5.09 4.43
N ASP A 501 -13.43 -5.38 4.50
CA ASP A 501 -14.50 -4.37 4.39
C ASP A 501 -14.44 -3.31 5.50
N ASP A 502 -13.86 -3.68 6.65
CA ASP A 502 -13.66 -2.85 7.84
C ASP A 502 -12.28 -2.14 7.86
N PHE A 503 -11.54 -2.13 6.75
CA PHE A 503 -10.17 -1.59 6.67
C PHE A 503 -10.05 -0.12 7.11
N LEU A 504 -11.10 0.68 6.94
CA LEU A 504 -11.18 2.08 7.38
C LEU A 504 -12.08 2.29 8.59
N ASP A 505 -12.61 1.26 9.23
CA ASP A 505 -13.50 1.45 10.36
C ASP A 505 -12.73 1.85 11.63
N ILE A 506 -13.44 2.42 12.60
CA ILE A 506 -12.88 2.68 13.94
C ILE A 506 -12.58 1.33 14.59
N PHE A 507 -11.33 1.12 14.98
CA PHE A 507 -10.91 -0.19 15.47
C PHE A 507 -11.40 -0.41 16.90
N ARG A 508 -12.03 -1.56 17.15
CA ARG A 508 -12.60 -1.92 18.44
C ARG A 508 -11.54 -2.56 19.33
N VAL A 509 -11.32 -2.01 20.52
CA VAL A 509 -10.33 -2.50 21.48
C VAL A 509 -10.98 -3.11 22.72
N ARG A 510 -10.23 -3.97 23.42
CA ARG A 510 -10.65 -4.64 24.65
C ARG A 510 -9.73 -4.22 25.79
N LEU A 511 -10.30 -3.99 26.96
CA LEU A 511 -9.55 -3.85 28.21
C LEU A 511 -9.10 -5.22 28.69
N ASN A 512 -8.00 -5.29 29.46
CA ASN A 512 -7.52 -6.55 30.02
C ASN A 512 -8.63 -7.30 30.81
N SER A 513 -9.46 -6.57 31.56
CA SER A 513 -10.61 -7.12 32.29
C SER A 513 -11.66 -7.81 31.42
N GLN A 514 -11.66 -7.57 30.11
CA GLN A 514 -12.60 -8.15 29.14
C GLN A 514 -12.07 -9.42 28.46
N VAL A 515 -10.78 -9.74 28.65
CA VAL A 515 -10.04 -10.81 27.94
C VAL A 515 -10.09 -12.17 28.66
N PHE A 516 -10.54 -12.25 29.91
CA PHE A 516 -10.46 -13.50 30.67
C PHE A 516 -11.65 -14.45 30.52
N LYS A 517 -11.35 -15.74 30.30
CA LYS A 517 -12.07 -16.90 30.86
C LYS A 517 -11.09 -18.06 31.09
N ASP A 518 -10.53 -18.17 32.29
CA ASP A 518 -9.91 -19.42 32.75
C ASP A 518 -11.01 -20.50 32.75
N ALA A 519 -10.88 -21.47 31.86
CA ALA A 519 -11.80 -22.59 31.77
C ALA A 519 -11.01 -23.81 31.28
N GLU A 520 -11.14 -24.93 31.98
CA GLU A 520 -10.51 -26.17 31.55
C GLU A 520 -11.05 -26.57 30.16
N PHE A 521 -10.13 -26.83 29.23
CA PHE A 521 -10.47 -27.38 27.92
C PHE A 521 -9.45 -28.44 27.52
N SER A 522 -9.86 -29.29 26.58
CA SER A 522 -8.98 -30.33 26.04
C SER A 522 -8.87 -30.19 24.53
N LEU A 523 -7.66 -30.37 24.02
CA LEU A 523 -7.31 -30.24 22.61
C LEU A 523 -6.34 -31.37 22.25
N ASP A 524 -6.69 -32.17 21.23
CA ASP A 524 -5.93 -33.33 20.75
C ASP A 524 -5.45 -34.28 21.85
N GLY A 525 -6.32 -34.56 22.82
CA GLY A 525 -6.04 -35.46 23.95
C GLY A 525 -5.26 -34.84 25.11
N THR A 526 -4.80 -33.59 24.98
CA THR A 526 -4.14 -32.84 26.07
C THR A 526 -5.13 -31.95 26.79
N SER A 527 -5.20 -32.03 28.13
CA SER A 527 -6.06 -31.14 28.95
C SER A 527 -5.25 -29.95 29.48
N TYR A 528 -5.79 -28.75 29.27
CA TYR A 528 -5.24 -27.49 29.78
C TYR A 528 -6.18 -26.96 30.88
N LYS A 529 -5.73 -26.99 32.13
CA LYS A 529 -6.57 -26.64 33.28
C LYS A 529 -6.63 -25.14 33.54
N ASN A 530 -5.60 -24.41 33.12
CA ASN A 530 -5.43 -22.98 33.34
C ASN A 530 -4.43 -22.39 32.33
N ILE A 531 -4.32 -21.07 32.31
CA ILE A 531 -3.37 -20.32 31.47
C ILE A 531 -1.92 -20.81 31.65
N THR A 532 -1.47 -21.11 32.87
CA THR A 532 -0.10 -21.52 33.17
C THR A 532 0.27 -22.87 32.54
N ASP A 533 -0.67 -23.80 32.46
CA ASP A 533 -0.44 -25.10 31.84
C ASP A 533 -0.26 -24.95 30.32
N LEU A 534 -1.04 -24.06 29.69
CA LEU A 534 -0.87 -23.77 28.27
C LEU A 534 0.44 -23.04 27.99
N THR A 535 0.78 -22.00 28.76
CA THR A 535 2.02 -21.24 28.53
C THR A 535 3.26 -22.11 28.69
N ARG A 536 3.24 -23.07 29.63
CA ARG A 536 4.30 -24.09 29.77
C ARG A 536 4.37 -25.01 28.54
N ALA A 537 3.25 -25.39 27.96
CA ALA A 537 3.22 -26.21 26.75
C ALA A 537 3.72 -25.44 25.51
N VAL A 538 3.39 -24.14 25.39
CA VAL A 538 3.80 -23.31 24.25
C VAL A 538 5.28 -22.93 24.33
N PHE A 539 5.73 -22.46 25.48
CA PHE A 539 7.08 -21.89 25.63
C PHE A 539 8.11 -22.88 26.17
N GLY A 540 7.69 -23.98 26.78
CA GLY A 540 8.60 -24.97 27.37
C GLY A 540 9.52 -24.32 28.41
N SER A 541 10.82 -24.55 28.29
CA SER A 541 11.87 -23.96 29.13
C SER A 541 12.23 -22.51 28.78
N SER A 542 11.77 -21.98 27.64
CA SER A 542 12.16 -20.65 27.15
C SER A 542 11.49 -19.49 27.90
N GLY A 543 10.38 -19.74 28.61
CA GLY A 543 9.60 -18.71 29.30
C GLY A 543 8.79 -17.83 28.34
N ASN A 544 7.97 -16.92 28.87
CA ASN A 544 7.20 -15.97 28.04
C ASN A 544 8.13 -14.82 27.58
N PRO A 545 8.29 -14.54 26.27
CA PRO A 545 9.20 -13.49 25.79
C PRO A 545 8.63 -12.07 25.94
N ILE A 546 7.34 -11.93 26.28
CA ILE A 546 6.68 -10.64 26.39
C ILE A 546 7.02 -10.01 27.75
N PRO A 547 7.38 -8.71 27.80
CA PRO A 547 7.81 -8.07 29.03
C PRO A 547 6.67 -7.96 30.05
N GLY A 548 6.97 -8.13 31.34
CA GLY A 548 5.96 -8.11 32.41
C GLY A 548 5.52 -6.72 32.86
N ASN A 549 6.02 -5.64 32.26
CA ASN A 549 5.67 -4.29 32.69
C ASN A 549 4.19 -4.00 32.42
N MET A 550 3.51 -3.48 33.45
CA MET A 550 2.06 -3.19 33.42
C MET A 550 1.18 -4.43 33.13
N GLY A 551 1.68 -5.65 33.39
CA GLY A 551 0.92 -6.91 33.23
C GLY A 551 0.72 -7.35 31.78
N LEU A 552 1.58 -6.89 30.87
CA LEU A 552 1.49 -7.20 29.44
C LEU A 552 1.70 -8.71 29.16
N ASP A 553 2.63 -9.35 29.86
CA ASP A 553 2.89 -10.79 29.82
C ASP A 553 1.66 -11.63 30.22
N GLN A 554 0.96 -11.23 31.27
CA GLN A 554 -0.26 -11.87 31.77
C GLN A 554 -1.41 -11.71 30.77
N THR A 555 -1.55 -10.49 30.22
CA THR A 555 -2.56 -10.19 29.20
C THR A 555 -2.31 -11.03 27.94
N ALA A 556 -1.05 -11.13 27.51
CA ALA A 556 -0.67 -11.94 26.36
C ALA A 556 -0.92 -13.43 26.57
N ALA A 557 -0.62 -13.96 27.76
CA ALA A 557 -0.92 -15.33 28.13
C ALA A 557 -2.43 -15.63 28.09
N ALA A 558 -3.26 -14.69 28.58
CA ALA A 558 -4.72 -14.80 28.53
C ALA A 558 -5.27 -14.78 27.09
N ILE A 559 -4.75 -13.91 26.22
CA ILE A 559 -5.13 -13.87 24.79
C ILE A 559 -4.74 -15.19 24.11
N LEU A 560 -3.52 -15.67 24.34
CA LEU A 560 -3.05 -16.93 23.76
C LEU A 560 -3.94 -18.10 24.21
N PHE A 561 -4.36 -18.11 25.47
CA PHE A 561 -5.32 -19.08 26.00
C PHE A 561 -6.66 -19.02 25.28
N GLU A 562 -7.23 -17.83 25.10
CA GLU A 562 -8.46 -17.63 24.32
C GLU A 562 -8.31 -18.14 22.87
N CYS A 563 -7.18 -17.86 22.23
CA CYS A 563 -6.90 -18.29 20.86
C CYS A 563 -6.86 -19.82 20.73
N VAL A 564 -6.16 -20.52 21.63
CA VAL A 564 -6.03 -21.99 21.62
C VAL A 564 -7.34 -22.67 22.06
N GLN A 565 -8.09 -22.08 22.99
CA GLN A 565 -9.40 -22.57 23.36
C GLN A 565 -10.36 -22.57 22.16
N ARG A 566 -10.33 -21.51 21.35
CA ARG A 566 -11.12 -21.44 20.11
C ARG A 566 -10.74 -22.50 19.09
N THR A 567 -9.45 -22.85 19.01
CA THR A 567 -9.00 -23.99 18.21
C THR A 567 -9.69 -25.28 18.63
N SER A 568 -9.81 -25.53 19.95
CA SER A 568 -10.59 -26.67 20.49
C SER A 568 -12.07 -26.57 20.14
N ASP A 569 -12.68 -25.40 20.28
CA ASP A 569 -14.09 -25.19 19.94
C ASP A 569 -14.37 -25.46 18.45
N LEU A 570 -13.51 -24.99 17.54
CA LEU A 570 -13.63 -25.24 16.10
C LEU A 570 -13.42 -26.71 15.74
N SER A 571 -12.53 -27.41 16.46
CA SER A 571 -12.35 -28.86 16.29
C SER A 571 -13.59 -29.66 16.71
N ARG A 572 -14.35 -29.17 17.71
CA ARG A 572 -15.59 -29.81 18.18
C ARG A 572 -16.80 -29.46 17.32
N ASP A 573 -16.86 -28.22 16.85
CA ASP A 573 -17.98 -27.68 16.06
C ASP A 573 -17.48 -26.71 14.98
N PRO A 574 -17.24 -27.20 13.76
CA PRO A 574 -16.82 -26.39 12.63
C PRO A 574 -17.82 -25.29 12.22
N SER A 575 -19.09 -25.38 12.64
CA SER A 575 -20.13 -24.39 12.29
C SER A 575 -20.00 -23.08 13.08
N LYS A 576 -19.16 -23.06 14.13
CA LYS A 576 -18.83 -21.85 14.91
C LYS A 576 -17.89 -20.87 14.19
N THR A 577 -17.53 -21.16 12.95
CA THR A 577 -16.82 -20.25 12.04
C THR A 577 -17.54 -18.90 11.86
N SER A 578 -18.84 -18.79 12.12
CA SER A 578 -19.57 -17.51 12.07
C SER A 578 -19.29 -16.53 13.22
N MET A 579 -18.53 -16.95 14.26
CA MET A 579 -18.23 -16.12 15.44
C MET A 579 -16.90 -15.36 15.37
N PHE A 580 -16.25 -15.29 14.21
CA PHE A 580 -14.98 -14.59 14.09
C PHE A 580 -15.13 -13.10 14.39
N ARG A 581 -14.42 -12.65 15.45
CA ARG A 581 -14.23 -11.24 15.80
C ARG A 581 -13.13 -10.65 14.90
N ASN A 582 -13.07 -9.32 14.80
CA ASN A 582 -11.98 -8.61 14.14
C ASN A 582 -10.62 -9.16 14.62
N GLY A 583 -9.76 -9.53 13.66
CA GLY A 583 -8.44 -10.13 13.91
C GLY A 583 -8.40 -11.66 13.99
N ALA A 584 -9.54 -12.37 13.94
CA ALA A 584 -9.60 -13.82 13.84
C ALA A 584 -10.14 -14.28 12.47
N GLN A 585 -9.47 -15.21 11.80
CA GLN A 585 -9.89 -15.72 10.50
C GLN A 585 -9.72 -17.26 10.46
N SER A 586 -10.61 -17.96 9.74
CA SER A 586 -10.39 -19.37 9.37
C SER A 586 -10.42 -19.50 7.86
N PHE A 587 -9.45 -20.23 7.32
CA PHE A 587 -9.31 -20.42 5.88
C PHE A 587 -9.68 -21.83 5.42
N GLY A 588 -9.67 -22.82 6.31
CA GLY A 588 -9.91 -24.21 5.95
C GLY A 588 -9.05 -24.64 4.74
N ASN A 589 -9.68 -25.29 3.75
CA ASN A 589 -8.99 -25.72 2.52
C ASN A 589 -8.82 -24.61 1.46
N THR A 590 -8.97 -23.34 1.84
CA THR A 590 -8.84 -22.20 0.92
C THR A 590 -7.59 -21.39 1.21
N ASN A 591 -7.05 -20.76 0.18
CA ASN A 591 -5.99 -19.77 0.31
C ASN A 591 -6.61 -18.37 0.45
N SER A 592 -6.15 -17.63 1.45
CA SER A 592 -6.43 -16.21 1.65
C SER A 592 -5.73 -15.36 0.58
N PHE A 593 -6.13 -15.53 -0.67
CA PHE A 593 -5.58 -14.74 -1.76
C PHE A 593 -6.04 -13.28 -1.64
N ALA A 594 -5.12 -12.40 -1.26
CA ALA A 594 -5.31 -10.96 -1.35
C ALA A 594 -4.50 -10.44 -2.56
N PRO A 595 -5.13 -9.95 -3.63
CA PRO A 595 -4.40 -9.37 -4.74
C PRO A 595 -3.75 -8.06 -4.28
N LEU A 596 -2.43 -7.99 -4.26
CA LEU A 596 -1.67 -6.82 -3.81
C LEU A 596 -1.15 -5.96 -4.97
N PHE A 597 -0.90 -6.59 -6.11
CA PHE A 597 -0.53 -5.92 -7.34
C PHE A 597 -1.13 -6.65 -8.54
N VAL A 598 -1.35 -5.93 -9.62
CA VAL A 598 -1.62 -6.50 -10.93
C VAL A 598 -0.41 -6.26 -11.82
N GLU A 599 0.01 -7.31 -12.50
CA GLU A 599 0.86 -7.19 -13.69
C GLU A 599 -0.03 -7.30 -14.91
N TRP A 600 0.15 -6.37 -15.84
CA TRP A 600 -0.63 -6.34 -17.08
C TRP A 600 0.32 -6.23 -18.26
N GLU A 601 -0.09 -6.85 -19.36
CA GLU A 601 0.57 -6.80 -20.65
C GLU A 601 -0.47 -6.45 -21.70
N ALA A 602 -0.17 -5.46 -22.54
CA ALA A 602 -1.05 -5.05 -23.62
C ALA A 602 -0.26 -4.85 -24.91
N THR A 603 -0.90 -5.16 -26.03
CA THR A 603 -0.36 -4.83 -27.36
C THR A 603 -0.87 -3.46 -27.77
N TYR A 604 0.01 -2.48 -27.84
CA TYR A 604 -0.26 -1.17 -28.40
C TYR A 604 -0.20 -1.25 -29.93
N PHE A 605 -1.21 -0.69 -30.60
CA PHE A 605 -1.23 -0.52 -32.05
C PHE A 605 -1.17 0.96 -32.37
N HIS A 606 -0.17 1.38 -33.14
CA HIS A 606 -0.05 2.78 -33.54
C HIS A 606 -1.06 3.12 -34.63
N ILE A 607 -1.90 4.12 -34.37
CA ILE A 607 -2.88 4.62 -35.33
C ILE A 607 -2.37 5.95 -35.88
N ASP A 608 -2.04 5.95 -37.16
CA ASP A 608 -1.55 7.13 -37.88
C ASP A 608 -2.55 8.29 -37.79
N GLN A 609 -2.04 9.52 -37.69
CA GLN A 609 -2.84 10.75 -37.58
C GLN A 609 -3.86 10.91 -38.71
N THR A 610 -3.58 10.40 -39.91
CA THR A 610 -4.51 10.43 -41.04
C THR A 610 -5.80 9.62 -40.80
N LYS A 611 -5.79 8.68 -39.85
CA LYS A 611 -6.90 7.75 -39.58
C LYS A 611 -7.84 8.22 -38.47
N TRP A 612 -7.53 9.33 -37.79
CA TRP A 612 -8.39 9.93 -36.76
C TRP A 612 -8.50 11.44 -36.91
N SER A 613 -9.55 12.02 -36.34
CA SER A 613 -9.78 13.47 -36.37
C SER A 613 -10.40 13.97 -35.07
N ALA A 614 -10.08 15.21 -34.70
CA ALA A 614 -10.79 15.94 -33.67
C ALA A 614 -12.05 16.57 -34.28
N GLY A 615 -13.21 16.34 -33.68
CA GLY A 615 -14.46 16.94 -34.13
C GLY A 615 -15.54 16.87 -33.05
N LEU A 616 -16.65 17.57 -33.27
CA LEU A 616 -17.83 17.45 -32.42
C LEU A 616 -18.43 16.06 -32.62
N ARG A 617 -18.28 15.20 -31.62
CA ARG A 617 -18.78 13.83 -31.62
C ARG A 617 -19.69 13.63 -30.41
N PRO A 618 -20.83 12.94 -30.54
CA PRO A 618 -21.66 12.58 -29.39
C PRO A 618 -20.87 11.70 -28.43
N SER A 619 -21.27 11.72 -27.16
CA SER A 619 -20.65 10.80 -26.20
C SER A 619 -21.12 9.39 -26.51
N PRO A 620 -20.24 8.38 -26.51
CA PRO A 620 -20.69 6.99 -26.55
C PRO A 620 -21.60 6.64 -25.35
N ARG A 621 -21.54 7.43 -24.25
CA ARG A 621 -22.34 7.25 -23.03
C ARG A 621 -22.89 8.56 -22.45
N GLY A 622 -24.11 8.51 -21.90
CA GLY A 622 -24.63 9.46 -20.91
C GLY A 622 -25.35 10.72 -21.42
N HIS A 623 -24.85 11.42 -22.45
CA HIS A 623 -25.44 12.70 -22.88
C HIS A 623 -25.54 12.81 -24.40
N SER A 624 -26.68 13.32 -24.89
CA SER A 624 -26.93 13.63 -26.31
C SER A 624 -26.09 14.82 -26.82
N HIS A 625 -25.33 15.48 -25.95
CA HIS A 625 -24.50 16.63 -26.30
C HIS A 625 -23.21 16.20 -26.99
N THR A 626 -22.96 16.80 -28.16
CA THR A 626 -21.71 16.62 -28.90
C THR A 626 -20.60 17.44 -28.25
N GLY A 627 -19.46 16.81 -27.98
CA GLY A 627 -18.24 17.47 -27.48
C GLY A 627 -17.08 17.29 -28.45
N VAL A 628 -16.08 18.17 -28.39
CA VAL A 628 -14.86 18.00 -29.20
C VAL A 628 -14.11 16.76 -28.72
N ARG A 629 -14.01 15.75 -29.58
CA ARG A 629 -13.37 14.47 -29.28
C ARG A 629 -12.53 14.00 -30.45
N PHE A 630 -11.43 13.31 -30.13
CA PHE A 630 -10.73 12.48 -31.09
C PHE A 630 -11.52 11.21 -31.35
N GLY A 631 -11.64 10.84 -32.61
CA GLY A 631 -12.11 9.51 -32.95
C GLY A 631 -11.64 9.10 -34.32
N VAL A 632 -11.76 7.81 -34.58
CA VAL A 632 -11.41 7.22 -35.87
C VAL A 632 -12.42 7.66 -36.92
N ASN A 633 -11.94 7.85 -38.14
CA ASN A 633 -12.78 8.24 -39.28
C ASN A 633 -13.48 7.00 -39.88
N ASP A 634 -12.81 5.85 -39.83
CA ASP A 634 -13.30 4.56 -40.32
C ASP A 634 -13.02 3.43 -39.31
N ALA A 635 -13.70 2.30 -39.49
CA ALA A 635 -13.50 1.11 -38.67
C ALA A 635 -12.12 0.48 -38.94
N LEU A 636 -11.18 0.65 -37.99
CA LEU A 636 -9.77 0.24 -38.14
C LEU A 636 -9.57 -1.26 -38.36
N TRP A 637 -10.47 -2.12 -37.87
CA TRP A 637 -10.35 -3.57 -38.01
C TRP A 637 -10.48 -4.07 -39.45
N LYS A 638 -11.01 -3.25 -40.37
CA LYS A 638 -11.20 -3.61 -41.78
C LYS A 638 -9.91 -3.63 -42.60
N ASP A 639 -8.89 -2.90 -42.15
CA ASP A 639 -7.61 -2.77 -42.86
C ASP A 639 -6.49 -3.41 -42.03
N PRO A 640 -5.96 -4.57 -42.45
CA PRO A 640 -4.88 -5.27 -41.76
C PRO A 640 -3.59 -4.45 -41.61
N SER A 641 -3.36 -3.41 -42.43
CA SER A 641 -2.20 -2.54 -42.30
C SER A 641 -2.17 -1.80 -40.96
N ASN A 642 -3.34 -1.61 -40.32
CA ASN A 642 -3.47 -1.03 -38.98
C ASN A 642 -2.88 -1.90 -37.86
N LEU A 643 -2.57 -3.17 -38.14
CA LEU A 643 -2.06 -4.13 -37.14
C LEU A 643 -0.54 -4.30 -37.20
N VAL A 644 0.14 -3.58 -38.11
CA VAL A 644 1.57 -3.77 -38.40
C VAL A 644 2.47 -3.08 -37.38
N ASP A 645 2.25 -1.78 -37.12
CA ASP A 645 3.02 -1.05 -36.10
C ASP A 645 2.45 -1.36 -34.72
N LYS A 646 3.05 -2.37 -34.08
CA LYS A 646 2.66 -2.85 -32.76
C LYS A 646 3.84 -2.85 -31.79
N ARG A 647 3.54 -2.56 -30.54
CA ARG A 647 4.52 -2.57 -29.43
C ARG A 647 3.93 -3.31 -28.26
N LEU A 648 4.75 -4.11 -27.58
CA LEU A 648 4.36 -4.72 -26.33
C LEU A 648 4.62 -3.71 -25.21
N ILE A 649 3.57 -3.37 -24.47
CA ILE A 649 3.65 -2.55 -23.27
C ILE A 649 3.24 -3.40 -22.07
N ARG A 650 3.89 -3.18 -20.94
CA ARG A 650 3.68 -3.97 -19.73
C ARG A 650 3.83 -3.07 -18.52
N GLY A 651 3.03 -3.29 -17.50
CA GLY A 651 3.12 -2.51 -16.27
C GLY A 651 2.81 -3.37 -15.05
N ARG A 652 3.20 -2.84 -13.89
CA ARG A 652 2.81 -3.38 -12.60
C ARG A 652 2.17 -2.24 -11.81
N GLN A 653 1.00 -2.51 -11.24
CA GLN A 653 0.29 -1.54 -10.43
C GLN A 653 -0.07 -2.15 -9.08
N ILE A 654 0.15 -1.39 -8.01
CA ILE A 654 -0.28 -1.77 -6.67
C ILE A 654 -1.81 -1.63 -6.61
N ILE A 655 -2.48 -2.67 -6.08
CA ILE A 655 -3.91 -2.64 -5.80
C ILE A 655 -4.10 -2.00 -4.43
N LEU A 656 -4.84 -0.92 -4.42
CA LEU A 656 -5.15 -0.16 -3.21
C LEU A 656 -6.67 -0.18 -2.99
N PRO A 657 -7.15 -0.06 -1.75
CA PRO A 657 -8.60 -0.01 -1.48
C PRO A 657 -9.25 1.33 -1.86
N GLN A 658 -8.46 2.33 -2.22
CA GLN A 658 -8.87 3.70 -2.57
C GLN A 658 -9.98 3.78 -3.62
N PRO A 659 -10.02 2.95 -4.69
CA PRO A 659 -11.07 3.05 -5.70
C PRO A 659 -12.47 2.77 -5.13
N ILE A 660 -12.62 1.79 -4.24
CA ILE A 660 -13.93 1.49 -3.65
C ILE A 660 -14.35 2.56 -2.64
N PHE A 661 -13.40 3.12 -1.89
CA PHE A 661 -13.67 4.25 -0.99
C PHE A 661 -14.00 5.53 -1.76
N SER A 662 -13.36 5.78 -2.89
CA SER A 662 -13.67 6.93 -3.74
C SER A 662 -15.07 6.82 -4.33
N LEU A 663 -15.47 5.60 -4.72
CA LEU A 663 -16.83 5.31 -5.16
C LEU A 663 -17.84 5.52 -4.03
N GLU A 664 -17.56 4.97 -2.84
CA GLU A 664 -18.39 5.16 -1.65
C GLU A 664 -18.57 6.65 -1.33
N SER A 665 -17.48 7.41 -1.21
CA SER A 665 -17.55 8.85 -0.91
C SER A 665 -18.35 9.61 -1.97
N ALA A 666 -18.15 9.34 -3.26
CA ALA A 666 -18.90 10.02 -4.32
C ALA A 666 -20.41 9.73 -4.25
N VAL A 667 -20.78 8.49 -3.93
CA VAL A 667 -22.18 8.08 -3.76
C VAL A 667 -22.76 8.68 -2.49
N MET A 668 -22.03 8.66 -1.38
CA MET A 668 -22.47 9.25 -0.10
C MET A 668 -22.66 10.76 -0.23
N ASP A 669 -21.71 11.47 -0.83
CA ASP A 669 -21.80 12.91 -1.09
C ASP A 669 -23.03 13.23 -1.92
N LEU A 670 -23.35 12.42 -2.94
CA LEU A 670 -24.57 12.57 -3.71
C LEU A 670 -25.81 12.35 -2.81
N LEU A 671 -25.84 11.28 -2.04
CA LEU A 671 -26.96 10.95 -1.16
C LEU A 671 -27.21 11.99 -0.06
N TYR A 672 -26.18 12.71 0.40
CA TYR A 672 -26.28 13.77 1.40
C TYR A 672 -26.60 15.14 0.81
N ASN A 673 -26.06 15.46 -0.38
CA ASN A 673 -26.19 16.80 -0.97
C ASN A 673 -27.36 16.94 -1.95
N ALA A 674 -27.72 15.89 -2.69
CA ALA A 674 -28.91 15.91 -3.53
C ALA A 674 -30.14 15.70 -2.63
N GLY A 675 -30.97 16.74 -2.48
CA GLY A 675 -32.17 16.73 -1.64
C GLY A 675 -33.27 15.76 -2.11
N GLN A 676 -34.53 16.20 -2.17
CA GLN A 676 -35.69 15.36 -2.55
C GLN A 676 -35.70 14.88 -4.03
N SER A 677 -34.67 15.17 -4.84
CA SER A 677 -34.63 14.88 -6.28
C SER A 677 -33.98 13.54 -6.66
N ILE A 678 -33.46 12.77 -5.70
CA ILE A 678 -32.87 11.45 -6.00
C ILE A 678 -33.99 10.43 -6.21
N PRO A 679 -33.99 9.65 -7.31
CA PRO A 679 -35.00 8.62 -7.60
C PRO A 679 -34.81 7.34 -6.77
N LEU A 680 -34.51 7.47 -5.47
CA LEU A 680 -34.27 6.36 -4.54
C LEU A 680 -35.07 6.56 -3.24
N SER A 681 -35.70 5.49 -2.75
CA SER A 681 -36.33 5.39 -1.44
C SER A 681 -35.29 5.31 -0.32
N ASP A 682 -35.69 5.63 0.92
CA ASP A 682 -34.77 5.57 2.07
C ASP A 682 -34.25 4.15 2.35
N LYS A 683 -35.01 3.12 1.99
CA LYS A 683 -34.57 1.73 2.06
C LYS A 683 -33.44 1.45 1.07
N GLU A 684 -33.61 1.86 -0.19
CA GLU A 684 -32.59 1.70 -1.25
C GLU A 684 -31.32 2.49 -0.90
N LYS A 685 -31.47 3.71 -0.36
CA LYS A 685 -30.34 4.48 0.16
C LYS A 685 -29.58 3.72 1.23
N GLN A 686 -30.27 3.13 2.21
CA GLN A 686 -29.62 2.34 3.26
C GLN A 686 -28.96 1.07 2.71
N GLU A 687 -29.58 0.41 1.74
CA GLU A 687 -29.06 -0.79 1.09
C GLU A 687 -27.76 -0.52 0.31
N ILE A 688 -27.65 0.63 -0.37
CA ILE A 688 -26.40 1.09 -0.99
C ILE A 688 -25.33 1.31 0.08
N LYS A 689 -25.66 2.01 1.18
CA LYS A 689 -24.71 2.28 2.27
C LYS A 689 -24.13 1.00 2.87
N ASP A 690 -24.96 -0.02 3.06
CA ASP A 690 -24.58 -1.26 3.74
C ASP A 690 -23.83 -2.25 2.85
N ASN A 691 -23.89 -2.08 1.52
CA ASN A 691 -23.41 -3.09 0.56
C ASN A 691 -22.44 -2.57 -0.50
N ILE A 692 -22.23 -1.25 -0.65
CA ILE A 692 -21.33 -0.69 -1.68
C ILE A 692 -19.89 -1.22 -1.56
N ARG A 693 -19.40 -1.45 -0.34
CA ARG A 693 -18.06 -2.03 -0.08
C ARG A 693 -17.96 -3.51 -0.46
N LYS A 694 -19.09 -4.23 -0.54
CA LYS A 694 -19.14 -5.66 -0.87
C LYS A 694 -19.09 -5.92 -2.38
N LEU A 695 -19.11 -4.87 -3.20
CA LEU A 695 -19.02 -5.00 -4.65
C LEU A 695 -17.64 -5.58 -5.03
N LYS A 696 -17.65 -6.75 -5.66
CA LYS A 696 -16.43 -7.44 -6.09
C LYS A 696 -15.87 -6.82 -7.36
N PHE A 697 -15.00 -5.83 -7.24
CA PHE A 697 -14.18 -5.33 -8.33
C PHE A 697 -12.81 -4.86 -7.86
N VAL A 698 -11.87 -4.85 -8.80
CA VAL A 698 -10.57 -4.20 -8.64
C VAL A 698 -10.37 -3.19 -9.75
N CYS A 699 -10.14 -1.93 -9.37
CA CYS A 699 -9.83 -0.87 -10.31
C CYS A 699 -8.40 -0.40 -10.12
N PHE A 700 -7.68 -0.18 -11.21
CA PHE A 700 -6.35 0.38 -11.17
C PHE A 700 -6.03 1.12 -12.46
N GLN A 701 -5.27 2.20 -12.35
CA GLN A 701 -4.75 2.89 -13.52
C GLN A 701 -3.70 2.00 -14.18
N LEU A 702 -3.80 1.83 -15.50
CA LEU A 702 -2.72 1.24 -16.30
C LEU A 702 -1.60 2.28 -16.33
N ALA A 703 -0.84 2.44 -15.26
CA ALA A 703 0.19 3.48 -15.17
C ALA A 703 1.37 3.16 -16.09
N GLY A 704 1.86 4.17 -16.80
CA GLY A 704 3.06 4.07 -17.63
C GLY A 704 2.89 3.82 -19.14
N PRO A 705 1.72 3.55 -19.77
CA PRO A 705 1.57 3.48 -21.22
C PRO A 705 2.21 4.67 -21.93
N THR A 706 1.90 5.90 -21.49
CA THR A 706 2.48 7.12 -22.06
C THR A 706 4.00 7.10 -21.95
N GLU A 707 4.52 6.75 -20.78
CA GLU A 707 5.94 6.73 -20.50
C GLU A 707 6.66 5.60 -21.29
N HIS A 708 6.06 4.41 -21.41
CA HIS A 708 6.54 3.31 -22.25
C HIS A 708 6.63 3.72 -23.72
N LEU A 709 5.63 4.42 -24.24
CA LEU A 709 5.64 4.93 -25.62
C LEU A 709 6.70 6.01 -25.83
N LEU A 710 7.02 6.78 -24.79
CA LEU A 710 8.09 7.77 -24.76
C LEU A 710 9.45 7.20 -24.34
N THR A 711 9.57 5.89 -24.12
CA THR A 711 10.79 5.21 -23.60
C THR A 711 11.29 5.72 -22.26
N ARG A 712 10.39 6.27 -21.44
CA ARG A 712 10.63 6.68 -20.07
C ARG A 712 10.13 5.55 -19.17
N CYS A 713 11.01 4.90 -18.41
CA CYS A 713 10.57 3.88 -17.47
C CYS A 713 10.10 4.56 -16.18
N MET A 714 8.88 4.24 -15.75
CA MET A 714 8.43 4.49 -14.38
C MET A 714 8.75 3.28 -13.50
N GLY A 715 9.19 3.55 -12.29
CA GLY A 715 9.37 2.57 -11.24
C GLY A 715 9.41 3.27 -9.88
N THR A 716 8.94 2.59 -8.83
CA THR A 716 9.22 2.96 -7.44
C THR A 716 10.70 2.70 -7.18
N HIS A 717 11.55 3.62 -7.61
CA HIS A 717 12.94 3.64 -7.19
C HIS A 717 12.97 4.01 -5.70
N VAL A 718 13.69 3.22 -4.90
CA VAL A 718 13.91 3.54 -3.50
C VAL A 718 14.57 4.92 -3.46
N LYS A 719 13.87 5.90 -2.88
CA LYS A 719 14.45 7.23 -2.69
C LYS A 719 15.31 7.15 -1.44
N PRO A 720 16.57 7.62 -1.47
CA PRO A 720 17.35 7.70 -0.27
C PRO A 720 16.66 8.62 0.74
N ASN A 721 16.68 8.23 2.01
CA ASN A 721 16.07 9.00 3.09
C ASN A 721 16.81 10.32 3.33
N VAL A 722 18.08 10.40 2.93
CA VAL A 722 18.86 11.63 2.87
C VAL A 722 19.01 12.08 1.43
N ARG A 723 18.67 13.35 1.17
CA ARG A 723 18.90 14.03 -0.11
C ARG A 723 20.07 14.98 0.07
N VAL A 724 21.24 14.62 -0.45
CA VAL A 724 22.40 15.50 -0.53
C VAL A 724 22.25 16.46 -1.71
#